data_AF-A0A938GMP5-F1
#
_entry.id   AF-A0A938GMP5-F1
#
_cell.length_a   1.000
_cell.length_b   1.000
_cell.length_c   1.000
_cell.angle_alpha   90.00
_cell.angle_beta   90.00
_cell.angle_gamma   90.00
#
_symmetry.space_group_name_H-M   'P 1'
#
loop_
_entity.id
_entity.type
_entity.pdbx_description
1 polymer ?
#
loop_
_entity_poly.entity_id
_entity_poly.type
_entity_poly.pdbx_seq_one_letter_code
_entity_poly.pdbx_strand_id
1 'polypeptide(L)'
;CQDLTAIDPALAVFDRQTTAVEQFESLARAVRSRGGRLILDVVINHTGWGATLQENHPEWYARSSEGGFVSPGAWGVVWEDLSELEHKHGELWEHLAGVFLTWCARGVDGFRCDAGYKVPVAAWQHIIARVRQEFPNTVFLLEGLGGAWSITEELLAEGGMQWAYSELFQNYTGADVARYLDYALRQSVRLGAYAHYSETHDNLRLAASGKEWSAYRNQLCALTSVCGAYGITAGVEWLAPEKINVHQCGGLNWGAKDNIVSLVRDLTRLLSDHPCFFDGAVLHRLSPEDSPVYALARTSASGEDKVIVVINTDVNHPHKLSIPSSLLENLGSLGFDLLGGVAPEWSRKADGQASTQVPPGACLCLSGEPKPVGLAGEAYRATRARAAFVLQSVAAVHPKALLGEFDWRALAEKFDADPAGVLAATVRLESASLADSVTASLRKALGRVSYPEVVEWRISDTRRTTMLPPNHWLMLIDSHPFRALLRAMDGSVIRRVESVPTSAGYVAAFFPKGSGEADMSLELERQNGSRELIKAVVRRLSDTPAPASPRKPDPRTIALLTNGRGGMARMAAGLGWVQSKYDCVLAGNLHPEVPTDRHVFAKRIRMWLVADGFIGSLDHSSLVSFSAGPTAKWNFEVNAGDGRKVGVELEADMLEGRNTTVFRIGRVALANDVRHPFPANAQVSVTIRVDLEDRNFHSETQRNGGTENHFDAHCSVLADRTGFRFDPAADRVLQAYVTSGSYHPQSEWSCGIEHPIEQSRGQTGAGDAYSPGWFSVPVKEGASVHLVISADPVLPSAAVVEQFARDRQHRQESLLHRSGISKGDKLGRALLNSAQAFVVRRGDYKTVVAGYPWFLDWGRDTLICARGLLAGGLVEEVKQLLQVFGRFESHGTLPNTLHGENASNRETSDAPLWYGVVCEELVGTLGNQIYQTPVEQGGRTLAAVLRSIAAHYRDGTPNGIRMDAESGLIWSPTHFTWMDTNYPAGTPREGYPVEIQALWIRLLKQVAKLEDPSASREWMQLAAKAEQSFMSLFWQEDMGTLADVLIAARGVSAREARPDRVVRSNAVMAIGLGILKGKRAQRLVETVLHQLAVPGGLRSLAPLPADPPLEIRGGQGQLLNDPHHPYWGQYAGDEDTRRKPAYHNGTAWTWTFPGLCEALTMAWDWQPQALAAARAYLGSVASLMRSGCEGHLPEVMDGDHPHTQRGCDAQAWGASEALRVWRELSRNAHVSDADPASLRK
;
A
#
# COMPACT_ATOMS: atom_id res chain seq x y z
N CYS A 1 -20.71 37.63 13.48
CA CYS A 1 -19.71 36.65 13.01
C CYS A 1 -19.10 37.19 11.72
N GLN A 2 -17.80 37.50 11.69
CA GLN A 2 -17.16 38.01 10.46
C GLN A 2 -16.90 36.90 9.42
N ASP A 3 -16.62 35.67 9.88
CA ASP A 3 -16.32 34.49 9.04
C ASP A 3 -16.86 33.21 9.72
N LEU A 4 -17.57 32.37 8.97
CA LEU A 4 -18.19 31.12 9.44
C LEU A 4 -17.17 30.01 9.81
N THR A 5 -15.89 30.18 9.45
CA THR A 5 -14.82 29.21 9.70
C THR A 5 -13.77 29.70 10.69
N ALA A 6 -13.84 30.96 11.13
CA ALA A 6 -12.90 31.52 12.08
C ALA A 6 -13.25 31.15 13.53
N ILE A 7 -12.23 31.09 14.39
CA ILE A 7 -12.40 31.02 15.85
C ILE A 7 -12.03 32.39 16.39
N ASP A 8 -12.91 32.98 17.20
CA ASP A 8 -12.63 34.25 17.86
C ASP A 8 -11.35 34.11 18.72
N PRO A 9 -10.28 34.88 18.43
CA PRO A 9 -9.05 34.85 19.21
C PRO A 9 -9.26 35.14 20.71
N ALA A 10 -10.32 35.85 21.07
CA ALA A 10 -10.68 36.13 22.46
C ALA A 10 -11.06 34.85 23.25
N LEU A 11 -11.43 33.77 22.57
CA LEU A 11 -11.75 32.48 23.19
C LEU A 11 -10.51 31.58 23.38
N ALA A 12 -9.37 31.92 22.77
CA ALA A 12 -8.15 31.10 22.76
C ALA A 12 -7.18 31.47 23.91
N VAL A 13 -7.68 31.51 25.14
CA VAL A 13 -6.96 32.14 26.28
C VAL A 13 -6.25 31.17 27.23
N PHE A 14 -6.47 29.85 27.11
CA PHE A 14 -6.00 28.87 28.11
C PHE A 14 -4.64 28.23 27.79
N ASP A 15 -4.18 28.28 26.54
CA ASP A 15 -2.82 27.85 26.15
C ASP A 15 -2.20 28.82 25.14
N ARG A 16 -1.24 29.63 25.58
CA ARG A 16 -0.58 30.62 24.73
C ARG A 16 0.46 30.02 23.78
N GLN A 17 0.76 28.73 23.87
CA GLN A 17 1.71 28.04 22.99
C GLN A 17 1.05 27.46 21.73
N THR A 18 -0.28 27.39 21.71
CA THR A 18 -1.05 26.78 20.62
C THR A 18 -2.02 27.78 19.99
N THR A 19 -2.32 27.58 18.72
CA THR A 19 -3.31 28.41 18.00
C THR A 19 -4.73 28.14 18.47
N ALA A 20 -5.66 29.06 18.20
CA ALA A 20 -7.08 28.87 18.52
C ALA A 20 -7.67 27.58 17.90
N VAL A 21 -7.22 27.23 16.70
CA VAL A 21 -7.61 25.99 16.00
C VAL A 21 -7.10 24.77 16.75
N GLU A 22 -5.82 24.75 17.16
CA GLU A 22 -5.25 23.64 17.92
C GLU A 22 -5.91 23.45 19.29
N GLN A 23 -6.27 24.56 19.95
CA GLN A 23 -7.03 24.54 21.20
C GLN A 23 -8.44 23.93 20.99
N PHE A 24 -9.13 24.30 19.92
CA PHE A 24 -10.42 23.71 19.56
C PHE A 24 -10.31 22.21 19.23
N GLU A 25 -9.32 21.81 18.44
CA GLU A 25 -9.05 20.40 18.14
C GLU A 25 -8.72 19.60 19.41
N SER A 26 -8.02 20.23 20.37
CA SER A 26 -7.78 19.65 21.70
C SER A 26 -9.08 19.43 22.47
N LEU A 27 -9.99 20.41 22.48
CA LEU A 27 -11.33 20.27 23.05
C LEU A 27 -12.09 19.12 22.39
N ALA A 28 -12.13 19.08 21.05
CA ALA A 28 -12.82 18.03 20.31
C ALA A 28 -12.28 16.63 20.65
N ARG A 29 -10.95 16.48 20.78
CA ARG A 29 -10.32 15.23 21.24
C ARG A 29 -10.67 14.90 22.69
N ALA A 30 -10.67 15.88 23.58
CA ALA A 30 -10.98 15.69 24.99
C ALA A 30 -12.43 15.25 25.22
N VAL A 31 -13.40 15.81 24.49
CA VAL A 31 -14.80 15.38 24.49
C VAL A 31 -14.91 13.92 24.04
N ARG A 32 -14.22 13.58 22.96
CA ARG A 32 -14.25 12.24 22.36
C ARG A 32 -13.62 11.17 23.24
N SER A 33 -12.50 11.48 23.90
CA SER A 33 -11.83 10.57 24.85
C SER A 33 -12.72 10.17 26.04
N ARG A 34 -13.81 10.90 26.26
CA ARG A 34 -14.83 10.64 27.30
C ARG A 34 -16.10 9.99 26.74
N GLY A 35 -16.08 9.54 25.48
CA GLY A 35 -17.23 8.93 24.80
C GLY A 35 -18.27 9.94 24.30
N GLY A 36 -17.98 11.24 24.33
CA GLY A 36 -18.86 12.30 23.84
C GLY A 36 -18.71 12.58 22.35
N ARG A 37 -19.71 13.25 21.78
CA ARG A 37 -19.66 13.84 20.43
C ARG A 37 -19.75 15.36 20.54
N LEU A 38 -19.00 16.06 19.70
CA LEU A 38 -19.04 17.52 19.64
C LEU A 38 -19.99 17.95 18.50
N ILE A 39 -21.05 18.67 18.85
CA ILE A 39 -22.01 19.21 17.90
C ILE A 39 -21.87 20.73 17.93
N LEU A 40 -21.69 21.36 16.77
CA LEU A 40 -21.67 22.82 16.66
C LEU A 40 -23.02 23.38 16.28
N ASP A 41 -23.34 24.54 16.82
CA ASP A 41 -24.48 25.33 16.38
C ASP A 41 -24.09 26.21 15.20
N VAL A 42 -24.82 26.13 14.10
CA VAL A 42 -24.47 26.80 12.83
C VAL A 42 -25.70 27.41 12.19
N VAL A 43 -25.57 28.69 11.82
CA VAL A 43 -26.57 29.48 11.10
C VAL A 43 -26.13 29.61 9.64
N ILE A 44 -26.96 29.20 8.68
CA ILE A 44 -26.68 29.38 7.23
C ILE A 44 -27.80 30.08 6.45
N ASN A 45 -28.83 30.59 7.14
CA ASN A 45 -29.85 31.42 6.52
C ASN A 45 -29.42 32.88 6.36
N HIS A 46 -28.51 33.35 7.21
CA HIS A 46 -28.15 34.76 7.30
C HIS A 46 -26.77 34.92 7.93
N THR A 47 -26.18 36.10 7.77
CA THR A 47 -24.94 36.49 8.45
C THR A 47 -25.14 37.81 9.17
N GLY A 48 -24.20 38.18 10.05
CA GLY A 48 -24.15 39.54 10.59
C GLY A 48 -23.81 40.56 9.50
N TRP A 49 -24.22 41.81 9.71
CA TRP A 49 -23.86 42.93 8.84
C TRP A 49 -22.33 43.12 8.79
N GLY A 50 -21.79 43.33 7.59
CA GLY A 50 -20.34 43.46 7.36
C GLY A 50 -19.55 42.15 7.49
N ALA A 51 -20.22 41.00 7.37
CA ALA A 51 -19.52 39.72 7.28
C ALA A 51 -18.67 39.65 6.00
N THR A 52 -17.55 38.92 6.05
CA THR A 52 -16.67 38.72 4.89
C THR A 52 -17.42 38.12 3.69
N LEU A 53 -18.41 37.27 3.95
CA LEU A 53 -19.29 36.73 2.90
C LEU A 53 -20.14 37.81 2.22
N GLN A 54 -20.64 38.78 2.99
CA GLN A 54 -21.43 39.91 2.48
C GLN A 54 -20.58 40.89 1.66
N GLU A 55 -19.34 41.12 2.08
CA GLU A 55 -18.41 42.02 1.38
C GLU A 55 -17.92 41.41 0.05
N ASN A 56 -17.57 40.12 0.07
CA ASN A 56 -17.01 39.45 -1.10
C ASN A 56 -18.06 38.92 -2.08
N HIS A 57 -19.25 38.59 -1.58
CA HIS A 57 -20.35 38.00 -2.36
C HIS A 57 -21.71 38.67 -2.06
N PRO A 58 -21.85 39.99 -2.27
CA PRO A 58 -23.11 40.71 -2.01
C PRO A 58 -24.27 40.24 -2.90
N GLU A 59 -23.99 39.53 -3.98
CA GLU A 59 -24.95 38.90 -4.89
C GLU A 59 -25.66 37.68 -4.30
N TRP A 60 -25.10 37.05 -3.26
CA TRP A 60 -25.70 35.90 -2.57
C TRP A 60 -26.75 36.29 -1.52
N TYR A 61 -27.03 37.59 -1.34
CA TYR A 61 -27.93 38.11 -0.32
C TYR A 61 -29.24 38.61 -0.92
N ALA A 62 -30.32 38.39 -0.20
CA ALA A 62 -31.66 38.83 -0.59
C ALA A 62 -31.75 40.36 -0.64
N ARG A 63 -32.43 40.87 -1.67
CA ARG A 63 -32.62 42.31 -1.91
C ARG A 63 -34.10 42.70 -1.88
N SER A 64 -34.40 43.85 -1.30
CA SER A 64 -35.72 44.46 -1.40
C SER A 64 -35.97 45.02 -2.80
N SER A 65 -37.21 45.40 -3.11
CA SER A 65 -37.57 46.08 -4.36
C SER A 65 -36.84 47.41 -4.57
N GLU A 66 -36.31 48.00 -3.50
CA GLU A 66 -35.54 49.24 -3.51
C GLU A 66 -34.02 48.99 -3.59
N GLY A 67 -33.58 47.73 -3.66
CA GLY A 67 -32.17 47.34 -3.76
C GLY A 67 -31.40 47.25 -2.43
N GLY A 68 -32.07 47.49 -1.29
CA GLY A 68 -31.48 47.29 0.04
C GLY A 68 -31.33 45.81 0.39
N PHE A 69 -30.39 45.47 1.28
CA PHE A 69 -30.30 44.12 1.85
C PHE A 69 -31.53 43.83 2.73
N VAL A 70 -32.05 42.60 2.65
CA VAL A 70 -33.18 42.16 3.47
C VAL A 70 -32.67 41.61 4.80
N SER A 71 -33.27 42.07 5.90
CA SER A 71 -33.03 41.51 7.24
C SER A 71 -34.01 40.38 7.53
N PRO A 72 -33.53 39.22 8.03
CA PRO A 72 -34.40 38.12 8.42
C PRO A 72 -35.20 38.46 9.69
N GLY A 73 -36.31 37.75 9.92
CA GLY A 73 -37.09 37.90 11.16
C GLY A 73 -37.97 36.69 11.49
N ALA A 74 -38.36 36.54 12.75
CA ALA A 74 -39.25 35.48 13.23
C ALA A 74 -40.23 36.02 14.28
N TRP A 75 -41.43 35.44 14.37
CA TRP A 75 -42.48 35.84 15.33
C TRP A 75 -42.82 37.34 15.35
N GLY A 76 -42.74 38.00 14.20
CA GLY A 76 -43.01 39.44 14.08
C GLY A 76 -41.86 40.34 14.53
N VAL A 77 -40.69 39.78 14.87
CA VAL A 77 -39.46 40.52 15.19
C VAL A 77 -38.51 40.44 14.00
N VAL A 78 -38.04 41.60 13.53
CA VAL A 78 -37.01 41.72 12.50
C VAL A 78 -35.64 41.88 13.17
N TRP A 79 -34.66 41.11 12.73
CA TRP A 79 -33.28 41.17 13.21
C TRP A 79 -32.48 42.14 12.33
N GLU A 80 -32.60 43.44 12.60
CA GLU A 80 -32.05 44.52 11.75
C GLU A 80 -30.52 44.49 11.59
N ASP A 81 -29.80 43.84 12.51
CA ASP A 81 -28.35 43.69 12.48
C ASP A 81 -27.85 42.53 11.60
N LEU A 82 -28.77 41.78 10.98
CA LEU A 82 -28.50 40.60 10.17
C LEU A 82 -28.88 40.83 8.69
N SER A 83 -28.24 40.09 7.79
CA SER A 83 -28.50 40.10 6.34
C SER A 83 -28.81 38.70 5.85
N GLU A 84 -29.95 38.53 5.18
CA GLU A 84 -30.48 37.26 4.72
C GLU A 84 -29.80 36.77 3.43
N LEU A 85 -29.47 35.47 3.39
CA LEU A 85 -28.90 34.81 2.22
C LEU A 85 -30.01 34.33 1.28
N GLU A 86 -29.79 34.49 -0.02
CA GLU A 86 -30.71 34.05 -1.07
C GLU A 86 -30.25 32.69 -1.64
N HIS A 87 -30.91 31.61 -1.20
CA HIS A 87 -30.57 30.22 -1.54
C HIS A 87 -30.98 29.78 -2.96
N LYS A 88 -30.57 30.54 -3.98
CA LYS A 88 -30.75 30.23 -5.42
C LYS A 88 -29.43 29.98 -6.18
N HIS A 89 -28.29 30.17 -5.52
CA HIS A 89 -26.95 30.09 -6.12
C HIS A 89 -26.26 28.77 -5.74
N GLY A 90 -25.90 27.94 -6.72
CA GLY A 90 -25.18 26.68 -6.46
C GLY A 90 -23.78 26.90 -5.84
N GLU A 91 -23.12 28.01 -6.18
CA GLU A 91 -21.81 28.38 -5.61
C GLU A 91 -21.89 28.68 -4.11
N LEU A 92 -22.99 29.30 -3.65
CA LEU A 92 -23.27 29.50 -2.22
C LEU A 92 -23.37 28.15 -1.50
N TRP A 93 -24.07 27.17 -2.08
CA TRP A 93 -24.23 25.85 -1.47
C TRP A 93 -22.89 25.11 -1.35
N GLU A 94 -22.01 25.23 -2.35
CA GLU A 94 -20.67 24.65 -2.29
C GLU A 94 -19.81 25.34 -1.22
N HIS A 95 -19.86 26.67 -1.13
CA HIS A 95 -19.18 27.43 -0.08
C HIS A 95 -19.63 26.99 1.32
N LEU A 96 -20.95 26.93 1.54
CA LEU A 96 -21.52 26.50 2.82
C LEU A 96 -21.16 25.05 3.15
N ALA A 97 -21.17 24.13 2.18
CA ALA A 97 -20.68 22.77 2.39
C ALA A 97 -19.20 22.76 2.83
N GLY A 98 -18.36 23.64 2.25
CA GLY A 98 -16.97 23.87 2.67
C GLY A 98 -16.83 24.30 4.14
N VAL A 99 -17.75 25.11 4.66
CA VAL A 99 -17.80 25.50 6.09
C VAL A 99 -17.99 24.26 6.97
N PHE A 100 -19.01 23.44 6.68
CA PHE A 100 -19.27 22.22 7.46
C PHE A 100 -18.10 21.23 7.39
N LEU A 101 -17.50 21.04 6.22
CA LEU A 101 -16.33 20.18 6.03
C LEU A 101 -15.12 20.66 6.86
N THR A 102 -14.90 21.98 6.91
CA THR A 102 -13.83 22.59 7.72
C THR A 102 -14.00 22.25 9.19
N TRP A 103 -15.21 22.36 9.72
CA TRP A 103 -15.48 22.03 11.12
C TRP A 103 -15.42 20.53 11.39
N CYS A 104 -15.90 19.68 10.48
CA CYS A 104 -15.75 18.23 10.59
C CYS A 104 -14.26 17.84 10.65
N ALA A 105 -13.41 18.46 9.81
CA ALA A 105 -11.97 18.22 9.80
C ALA A 105 -11.30 18.59 11.13
N ARG A 106 -11.82 19.61 11.84
CA ARG A 106 -11.38 20.03 13.18
C ARG A 106 -11.98 19.20 14.33
N GLY A 107 -12.74 18.14 14.02
CA GLY A 107 -13.30 17.21 15.00
C GLY A 107 -14.74 17.47 15.41
N VAL A 108 -15.54 18.15 14.59
CA VAL A 108 -16.99 18.26 14.84
C VAL A 108 -17.70 17.03 14.28
N ASP A 109 -18.63 16.47 15.06
CA ASP A 109 -19.37 15.22 14.74
C ASP A 109 -20.78 15.47 14.22
N GLY A 110 -21.25 16.70 14.34
CA GLY A 110 -22.58 17.07 13.90
C GLY A 110 -22.86 18.54 14.08
N PHE A 111 -24.04 18.95 13.61
CA PHE A 111 -24.45 20.34 13.58
C PHE A 111 -25.89 20.48 14.05
N ARG A 112 -26.14 21.43 14.96
CA ARG A 112 -27.46 22.04 15.14
C ARG A 112 -27.58 23.15 14.11
N CYS A 113 -28.60 23.08 13.28
CA CYS A 113 -28.85 23.99 12.18
C CYS A 113 -29.90 25.01 12.62
N ASP A 114 -29.41 26.14 13.13
CA ASP A 114 -30.20 27.27 13.60
C ASP A 114 -30.87 28.00 12.42
N ALA A 115 -32.13 28.38 12.61
CA ALA A 115 -33.03 28.86 11.57
C ALA A 115 -33.08 27.97 10.32
N GLY A 116 -32.77 26.67 10.45
CA GLY A 116 -32.63 25.74 9.32
C GLY A 116 -33.94 25.55 8.52
N TYR A 117 -35.08 25.82 9.14
CA TYR A 117 -36.41 25.79 8.53
C TYR A 117 -36.66 26.93 7.53
N LYS A 118 -35.78 27.93 7.48
CA LYS A 118 -35.83 29.01 6.47
C LYS A 118 -35.00 28.69 5.21
N VAL A 119 -34.22 27.63 5.24
CA VAL A 119 -33.34 27.22 4.14
C VAL A 119 -34.05 26.17 3.27
N PRO A 120 -34.03 26.30 1.93
CA PRO A 120 -34.70 25.35 1.03
C PRO A 120 -34.17 23.91 1.16
N VAL A 121 -35.06 22.94 0.99
CA VAL A 121 -34.76 21.49 1.03
C VAL A 121 -33.62 21.11 0.08
N ALA A 122 -33.64 21.62 -1.16
CA ALA A 122 -32.61 21.31 -2.17
C ALA A 122 -31.20 21.75 -1.74
N ALA A 123 -31.08 22.89 -1.02
CA ALA A 123 -29.80 23.35 -0.50
C ALA A 123 -29.27 22.39 0.58
N TRP A 124 -30.14 21.94 1.49
CA TRP A 124 -29.78 20.94 2.49
C TRP A 124 -29.38 19.60 1.89
N GLN A 125 -30.10 19.13 0.87
CA GLN A 125 -29.76 17.91 0.14
C GLN A 125 -28.34 17.98 -0.44
N HIS A 126 -27.97 19.08 -1.08
CA HIS A 126 -26.61 19.30 -1.61
C HIS A 126 -25.56 19.29 -0.49
N ILE A 127 -25.74 20.16 0.51
CA ILE A 127 -24.77 20.37 1.60
C ILE A 127 -24.55 19.08 2.39
N ILE A 128 -25.61 18.42 2.83
CA ILE A 128 -25.52 17.21 3.65
C ILE A 128 -24.93 16.06 2.84
N ALA A 129 -25.30 15.90 1.56
CA ALA A 129 -24.70 14.89 0.69
C ALA A 129 -23.19 15.12 0.54
N ARG A 130 -22.76 16.37 0.28
CA ARG A 130 -21.36 16.74 0.13
C ARG A 130 -20.55 16.49 1.40
N VAL A 131 -21.08 16.84 2.57
CA VAL A 131 -20.42 16.59 3.86
C VAL A 131 -20.29 15.10 4.14
N ARG A 132 -21.35 14.32 3.91
CA ARG A 132 -21.36 12.87 4.19
C ARG A 132 -20.55 12.01 3.23
N GLN A 133 -20.21 12.54 2.05
CA GLN A 133 -19.23 11.90 1.17
C GLN A 133 -17.85 11.79 1.86
N GLU A 134 -17.45 12.79 2.66
CA GLU A 134 -16.19 12.79 3.40
C GLU A 134 -16.33 12.32 4.86
N PHE A 135 -17.41 12.72 5.53
CA PHE A 135 -17.70 12.43 6.94
C PHE A 135 -19.07 11.72 7.06
N PRO A 136 -19.15 10.42 6.75
CA PRO A 136 -20.43 9.71 6.62
C PRO A 136 -21.22 9.61 7.93
N ASN A 137 -20.56 9.75 9.07
CA ASN A 137 -21.18 9.65 10.40
C ASN A 137 -21.68 11.01 10.96
N THR A 138 -21.51 12.11 10.21
CA THR A 138 -21.93 13.45 10.66
C THR A 138 -23.45 13.54 10.82
N VAL A 139 -23.91 14.08 11.95
CA VAL A 139 -25.32 14.23 12.30
C VAL A 139 -25.78 15.67 12.08
N PHE A 140 -26.95 15.87 11.47
CA PHE A 140 -27.58 17.19 11.32
C PHE A 140 -28.90 17.23 12.12
N LEU A 141 -28.99 18.21 13.00
CA LEU A 141 -30.12 18.44 13.90
C LEU A 141 -30.79 19.76 13.49
N LEU A 142 -32.07 19.71 13.16
CA LEU A 142 -32.85 20.89 12.81
C LEU A 142 -33.31 21.61 14.08
N GLU A 143 -33.09 22.92 14.14
CA GLU A 143 -33.83 23.77 15.07
C GLU A 143 -35.30 23.92 14.61
N GLY A 144 -36.25 23.62 15.50
CA GLY A 144 -37.69 23.72 15.23
C GLY A 144 -38.36 25.03 15.68
N LEU A 145 -37.62 25.92 16.34
CA LEU A 145 -38.15 27.16 16.93
C LEU A 145 -38.61 28.14 15.83
N GLY A 146 -39.91 28.15 15.53
CA GLY A 146 -40.55 29.18 14.70
C GLY A 146 -40.86 28.79 13.25
N GLY A 147 -40.60 27.55 12.86
CA GLY A 147 -41.03 26.98 11.57
C GLY A 147 -42.40 26.33 11.64
N ALA A 148 -43.12 26.26 10.50
CA ALA A 148 -44.34 25.46 10.43
C ALA A 148 -44.01 23.97 10.58
N TRP A 149 -44.89 23.20 11.25
CA TRP A 149 -44.68 21.75 11.44
C TRP A 149 -44.44 21.03 10.11
N SER A 150 -45.15 21.38 9.04
CA SER A 150 -44.97 20.79 7.71
C SER A 150 -43.55 20.95 7.15
N ILE A 151 -42.87 22.06 7.43
CA ILE A 151 -41.49 22.30 6.97
C ILE A 151 -40.50 21.45 7.77
N THR A 152 -40.73 21.32 9.08
CA THR A 152 -39.93 20.43 9.92
C THR A 152 -40.05 18.99 9.43
N GLU A 153 -41.28 18.55 9.11
CA GLU A 153 -41.56 17.22 8.58
C GLU A 153 -40.88 16.99 7.22
N GLU A 154 -40.94 17.97 6.32
CA GLU A 154 -40.28 17.92 4.99
C GLU A 154 -38.75 17.83 5.09
N LEU A 155 -38.13 18.61 5.98
CA LEU A 155 -36.67 18.60 6.17
C LEU A 155 -36.15 17.31 6.82
N LEU A 156 -36.94 16.70 7.71
CA LEU A 156 -36.64 15.38 8.27
C LEU A 156 -36.80 14.26 7.23
N ALA A 157 -37.86 14.31 6.41
CA ALA A 157 -38.14 13.29 5.40
C ALA A 157 -37.20 13.36 4.19
N GLU A 158 -37.03 14.56 3.62
CA GLU A 158 -36.40 14.78 2.31
C GLU A 158 -35.15 15.64 2.38
N GLY A 159 -35.07 16.55 3.36
CA GLY A 159 -33.92 17.44 3.55
C GLY A 159 -32.66 16.75 4.10
N GLY A 160 -32.79 15.52 4.61
CA GLY A 160 -31.67 14.73 5.13
C GLY A 160 -31.27 15.06 6.56
N MET A 161 -32.10 15.77 7.33
CA MET A 161 -31.95 15.99 8.78
C MET A 161 -32.26 14.70 9.55
N GLN A 162 -31.60 14.43 10.68
CA GLN A 162 -31.86 13.22 11.48
C GLN A 162 -32.81 13.49 12.63
N TRP A 163 -32.60 14.61 13.31
CA TRP A 163 -33.31 14.98 14.51
C TRP A 163 -33.86 16.40 14.37
N ALA A 164 -34.94 16.67 15.10
CA ALA A 164 -35.50 18.01 15.23
C ALA A 164 -35.56 18.40 16.71
N TYR A 165 -35.44 19.70 16.96
CA TYR A 165 -35.64 20.27 18.27
C TYR A 165 -37.12 20.17 18.66
N SER A 166 -37.41 19.59 19.83
CA SER A 166 -38.77 19.50 20.34
C SER A 166 -39.21 20.79 21.02
N GLU A 167 -40.41 21.28 20.72
CA GLU A 167 -41.04 22.45 21.34
C GLU A 167 -41.73 22.14 22.68
N LEU A 168 -41.47 20.97 23.28
CA LEU A 168 -42.06 20.55 24.56
C LEU A 168 -41.79 21.56 25.69
N PHE A 169 -40.67 22.28 25.65
CA PHE A 169 -40.32 23.32 26.61
C PHE A 169 -41.29 24.51 26.64
N GLN A 170 -42.10 24.71 25.59
CA GLN A 170 -43.11 25.78 25.52
C GLN A 170 -44.46 25.38 26.13
N ASN A 171 -44.63 24.10 26.50
CA ASN A 171 -45.89 23.55 26.99
C ASN A 171 -45.86 23.44 28.53
N TYR A 172 -46.79 24.11 29.20
CA TYR A 172 -46.79 24.26 30.66
C TYR A 172 -47.97 23.57 31.35
N THR A 173 -49.17 23.60 30.77
CA THR A 173 -50.33 22.91 31.36
C THR A 173 -50.26 21.41 31.10
N GLY A 174 -50.82 20.59 31.99
CA GLY A 174 -50.84 19.14 31.81
C GLY A 174 -51.44 18.68 30.48
N ALA A 175 -52.53 19.32 30.05
CA ALA A 175 -53.18 19.02 28.78
C ALA A 175 -52.29 19.39 27.57
N ASP A 176 -51.57 20.51 27.63
CA ASP A 176 -50.66 20.93 26.55
C ASP A 176 -49.44 20.03 26.45
N VAL A 177 -48.84 19.70 27.60
CA VAL A 177 -47.73 18.73 27.70
C VAL A 177 -48.15 17.39 27.10
N ALA A 178 -49.29 16.85 27.53
CA ALA A 178 -49.76 15.55 27.06
C ALA A 178 -50.03 15.54 25.54
N ARG A 179 -50.70 16.58 25.02
CA ARG A 179 -50.99 16.71 23.58
C ARG A 179 -49.73 16.82 22.74
N TYR A 180 -48.76 17.60 23.20
CA TYR A 180 -47.50 17.78 22.49
C TYR A 180 -46.64 16.51 22.53
N LEU A 181 -46.60 15.81 23.67
CA LEU A 181 -45.95 14.50 23.77
C LEU A 181 -46.55 13.51 22.77
N ASP A 182 -47.87 13.40 22.67
CA ASP A 182 -48.53 12.50 21.72
C ASP A 182 -48.23 12.85 20.26
N TYR A 183 -48.05 14.14 19.94
CA TYR A 183 -47.54 14.56 18.64
C TYR A 183 -46.09 14.11 18.42
N ALA A 184 -45.19 14.45 19.35
CA ALA A 184 -43.76 14.14 19.24
C ALA A 184 -43.48 12.63 19.18
N LEU A 185 -44.21 11.83 19.95
CA LEU A 185 -44.12 10.36 19.93
C LEU A 185 -44.51 9.80 18.55
N ARG A 186 -45.63 10.28 17.98
CA ARG A 186 -46.10 9.83 16.66
C ARG A 186 -45.14 10.25 15.54
N GLN A 187 -44.64 11.49 15.58
CA GLN A 187 -43.75 11.99 14.52
C GLN A 187 -42.35 11.40 14.61
N SER A 188 -41.85 11.16 15.82
CA SER A 188 -40.52 10.58 16.01
C SER A 188 -40.37 9.19 15.40
N VAL A 189 -41.46 8.42 15.37
CA VAL A 189 -41.50 7.09 14.72
C VAL A 189 -41.55 7.20 13.20
N ARG A 190 -42.14 8.27 12.65
CA ARG A 190 -42.40 8.41 11.21
C ARG A 190 -41.27 9.12 10.45
N LEU A 191 -40.68 10.16 11.03
CA LEU A 191 -39.88 11.14 10.29
C LEU A 191 -38.45 11.31 10.85
N GLY A 192 -38.28 11.22 12.17
CA GLY A 192 -36.98 11.41 12.84
C GLY A 192 -37.16 11.89 14.27
N ALA A 193 -36.18 11.66 15.14
CA ALA A 193 -36.36 11.89 16.58
C ALA A 193 -36.52 13.38 16.93
N TYR A 194 -37.55 13.70 17.70
CA TYR A 194 -37.72 15.03 18.31
C TYR A 194 -37.02 15.06 19.68
N ALA A 195 -35.86 15.71 19.75
CA ALA A 195 -35.06 15.78 20.96
C ALA A 195 -35.71 16.71 22.00
N HIS A 196 -36.05 16.18 23.18
CA HIS A 196 -36.70 16.93 24.25
C HIS A 196 -35.68 17.75 25.04
N TYR A 197 -35.74 19.06 24.90
CA TYR A 197 -35.00 19.98 25.76
C TYR A 197 -35.85 20.36 26.97
N SER A 198 -35.25 20.42 28.15
CA SER A 198 -35.96 20.91 29.35
C SER A 198 -36.25 22.41 29.25
N GLU A 199 -35.28 23.17 28.74
CA GLU A 199 -35.32 24.61 28.49
C GLU A 199 -34.33 25.01 27.39
N THR A 200 -34.47 26.23 26.88
CA THR A 200 -33.61 26.83 25.86
C THR A 200 -32.95 28.11 26.37
N HIS A 201 -31.95 28.63 25.65
CA HIS A 201 -31.33 29.91 25.99
C HIS A 201 -32.25 31.12 25.76
N ASP A 202 -33.27 30.98 24.90
CA ASP A 202 -34.22 32.06 24.57
C ASP A 202 -35.29 32.30 25.64
N ASN A 203 -35.49 31.35 26.55
CA ASN A 203 -36.55 31.37 27.55
C ASN A 203 -36.03 31.73 28.96
N LEU A 204 -36.96 32.02 29.88
CA LEU A 204 -36.63 32.13 31.30
C LEU A 204 -36.12 30.78 31.82
N ARG A 205 -35.13 30.81 32.72
CA ARG A 205 -34.57 29.60 33.33
C ARG A 205 -35.60 28.93 34.23
N LEU A 206 -35.72 27.62 34.16
CA LEU A 206 -36.58 26.81 35.02
C LEU A 206 -36.24 26.99 36.51
N ALA A 207 -34.96 27.18 36.82
CA ALA A 207 -34.49 27.39 38.19
C ALA A 207 -35.03 28.69 38.82
N ALA A 208 -35.45 29.68 38.02
CA ALA A 208 -36.13 30.88 38.51
C ALA A 208 -37.47 30.56 39.18
N SER A 209 -38.08 29.42 38.83
CA SER A 209 -39.32 28.91 39.44
C SER A 209 -39.07 27.91 40.57
N GLY A 210 -37.82 27.68 40.97
CA GLY A 210 -37.43 26.79 42.06
C GLY A 210 -36.82 25.46 41.60
N LYS A 211 -36.16 24.78 42.54
CA LYS A 211 -35.44 23.53 42.31
C LYS A 211 -36.37 22.39 41.93
N GLU A 212 -37.51 22.28 42.60
CA GLU A 212 -38.50 21.23 42.41
C GLU A 212 -39.11 21.30 41.00
N TRP A 213 -39.43 22.51 40.53
CA TRP A 213 -39.92 22.73 39.17
C TRP A 213 -38.87 22.37 38.12
N SER A 214 -37.62 22.79 38.32
CA SER A 214 -36.52 22.44 37.42
C SER A 214 -36.29 20.92 37.38
N ALA A 215 -36.26 20.25 38.53
CA ALA A 215 -36.14 18.80 38.62
C ALA A 215 -37.28 18.07 37.89
N TYR A 216 -38.53 18.45 38.16
CA TYR A 216 -39.73 17.91 37.50
C TYR A 216 -39.63 18.01 35.98
N ARG A 217 -39.31 19.19 35.44
CA ARG A 217 -39.22 19.42 33.99
C ARG A 217 -38.11 18.61 33.33
N ASN A 218 -36.96 18.48 33.99
CA ASN A 218 -35.87 17.64 33.50
C ASN A 218 -36.26 16.15 33.49
N GLN A 219 -36.89 15.66 34.55
CA GLN A 219 -37.38 14.27 34.59
C GLN A 219 -38.49 14.01 33.56
N LEU A 220 -39.45 14.93 33.41
CA LEU A 220 -40.50 14.85 32.40
C LEU A 220 -39.89 14.70 31.01
N CYS A 221 -39.07 15.66 30.57
CA CYS A 221 -38.47 15.66 29.24
C CYS A 221 -37.58 14.43 29.00
N ALA A 222 -36.77 14.03 29.99
CA ALA A 222 -35.89 12.87 29.87
C ALA A 222 -36.69 11.55 29.77
N LEU A 223 -37.62 11.30 30.69
CA LEU A 223 -38.32 10.02 30.76
C LEU A 223 -39.30 9.78 29.61
N THR A 224 -39.86 10.86 29.03
CA THR A 224 -40.74 10.76 27.86
C THR A 224 -40.01 10.82 26.52
N SER A 225 -38.69 11.04 26.52
CA SER A 225 -37.89 11.15 25.30
C SER A 225 -37.98 9.90 24.41
N VAL A 226 -37.96 10.11 23.10
CA VAL A 226 -37.87 9.04 22.11
C VAL A 226 -36.39 8.76 21.85
N CYS A 227 -35.99 7.47 21.87
CA CYS A 227 -34.59 7.04 21.73
C CYS A 227 -33.61 7.71 22.71
N GLY A 228 -34.10 8.16 23.88
CA GLY A 228 -33.27 8.82 24.88
C GLY A 228 -32.80 10.23 24.48
N ALA A 229 -33.41 10.82 23.43
CA ALA A 229 -33.04 12.13 22.91
C ALA A 229 -33.48 13.24 23.88
N TYR A 230 -32.60 13.61 24.80
CA TYR A 230 -32.79 14.60 25.84
C TYR A 230 -31.63 15.60 25.86
N GLY A 231 -31.96 16.88 26.02
CA GLY A 231 -30.99 17.96 26.08
C GLY A 231 -31.26 18.95 27.22
N ILE A 232 -30.19 19.58 27.69
CA ILE A 232 -30.27 20.71 28.62
C ILE A 232 -29.42 21.86 28.10
N THR A 233 -29.79 23.08 28.48
CA THR A 233 -28.94 24.25 28.28
C THR A 233 -27.94 24.35 29.43
N ALA A 234 -26.71 24.82 29.17
CA ALA A 234 -25.67 24.91 30.19
C ALA A 234 -26.12 25.74 31.42
N GLY A 235 -25.78 25.26 32.62
CA GLY A 235 -26.19 25.87 33.89
C GLY A 235 -27.50 25.34 34.47
N VAL A 236 -28.28 24.53 33.73
CA VAL A 236 -29.46 23.82 34.26
C VAL A 236 -29.07 22.96 35.45
N GLU A 237 -27.98 22.20 35.29
CA GLU A 237 -27.45 21.28 36.28
C GLU A 237 -27.04 21.99 37.57
N TRP A 238 -26.68 23.28 37.48
CA TRP A 238 -26.31 24.16 38.59
C TRP A 238 -27.43 25.08 39.06
N LEU A 239 -28.66 24.89 38.57
CA LEU A 239 -29.82 25.72 38.92
C LEU A 239 -29.57 27.22 38.68
N ALA A 240 -28.94 27.58 37.57
CA ALA A 240 -28.74 28.99 37.20
C ALA A 240 -30.10 29.68 36.99
N PRO A 241 -30.47 30.71 37.78
CA PRO A 241 -31.79 31.33 37.71
C PRO A 241 -31.87 32.46 36.67
N GLU A 242 -30.74 32.97 36.21
CA GLU A 242 -30.68 34.12 35.30
C GLU A 242 -30.80 33.68 33.83
N LYS A 243 -31.69 34.36 33.09
CA LYS A 243 -31.85 34.15 31.64
C LYS A 243 -30.50 34.38 30.94
N ILE A 244 -30.15 33.49 30.01
CA ILE A 244 -28.93 33.63 29.22
C ILE A 244 -29.09 34.84 28.30
N ASN A 245 -28.18 35.80 28.44
CA ASN A 245 -28.01 36.86 27.45
C ASN A 245 -26.93 36.42 26.46
N VAL A 246 -27.34 36.01 25.26
CA VAL A 246 -26.43 35.52 24.22
C VAL A 246 -25.42 36.57 23.72
N HIS A 247 -25.64 37.85 24.02
CA HIS A 247 -24.72 38.94 23.69
C HIS A 247 -23.72 39.27 24.81
N GLN A 248 -23.78 38.58 25.96
CA GLN A 248 -22.90 38.83 27.11
C GLN A 248 -22.40 37.52 27.74
N CYS A 249 -21.25 37.60 28.42
CA CYS A 249 -20.72 36.47 29.17
C CYS A 249 -21.28 36.47 30.61
N GLY A 250 -22.52 36.00 30.77
CA GLY A 250 -23.16 35.81 32.08
C GLY A 250 -22.64 34.59 32.84
N GLY A 251 -22.73 34.59 34.18
CA GLY A 251 -22.33 33.45 35.01
C GLY A 251 -23.35 32.30 34.96
N LEU A 252 -22.90 31.05 34.83
CA LEU A 252 -23.76 29.85 34.77
C LEU A 252 -23.95 29.15 36.14
N ASN A 253 -23.67 29.86 37.24
CA ASN A 253 -23.73 29.33 38.61
C ASN A 253 -22.85 28.08 38.88
N TRP A 254 -21.74 27.94 38.15
CA TRP A 254 -20.82 26.79 38.26
C TRP A 254 -20.39 26.51 39.71
N GLY A 255 -20.54 25.27 40.16
CA GLY A 255 -20.08 24.84 41.49
C GLY A 255 -21.04 25.18 42.64
N ALA A 256 -22.27 25.61 42.35
CA ALA A 256 -23.27 25.87 43.37
C ALA A 256 -23.52 24.66 44.28
N LYS A 257 -23.59 24.91 45.60
CA LYS A 257 -23.85 23.85 46.60
C LYS A 257 -25.22 23.21 46.39
N ASP A 258 -26.23 24.03 46.11
CA ASP A 258 -27.55 23.54 45.72
C ASP A 258 -27.60 23.41 44.19
N ASN A 259 -27.86 22.19 43.72
CA ASN A 259 -27.80 21.84 42.30
C ASN A 259 -28.62 20.57 42.03
N ILE A 260 -28.72 20.19 40.75
CA ILE A 260 -29.37 18.96 40.29
C ILE A 260 -28.42 18.09 39.46
N VAL A 261 -27.09 18.24 39.66
CA VAL A 261 -26.07 17.50 38.90
C VAL A 261 -26.24 15.99 39.04
N SER A 262 -26.54 15.49 40.24
CA SER A 262 -26.78 14.06 40.47
C SER A 262 -28.00 13.55 39.70
N LEU A 263 -29.09 14.31 39.69
CA LEU A 263 -30.31 13.97 38.95
C LEU A 263 -30.04 13.90 37.44
N VAL A 264 -29.39 14.93 36.88
CA VAL A 264 -29.05 14.95 35.44
C VAL A 264 -28.13 13.79 35.08
N ARG A 265 -27.16 13.46 35.94
CA ARG A 265 -26.28 12.29 35.75
C ARG A 265 -27.07 10.99 35.74
N ASP A 266 -27.97 10.81 36.71
CA ASP A 266 -28.71 9.56 36.87
C ASP A 266 -29.74 9.38 35.74
N LEU A 267 -30.39 10.47 35.30
CA LEU A 267 -31.22 10.49 34.08
C LEU A 267 -30.39 10.13 32.85
N THR A 268 -29.28 10.82 32.61
CA THR A 268 -28.41 10.55 31.44
C THR A 268 -27.92 9.10 31.43
N ARG A 269 -27.57 8.53 32.59
CA ARG A 269 -27.20 7.12 32.71
C ARG A 269 -28.36 6.19 32.34
N LEU A 270 -29.56 6.44 32.88
CA LEU A 270 -30.75 5.64 32.55
C LEU A 270 -31.03 5.66 31.04
N LEU A 271 -31.02 6.84 30.42
CA LEU A 271 -31.25 7.02 28.99
C LEU A 271 -30.18 6.33 28.13
N SER A 272 -28.91 6.37 28.57
CA SER A 272 -27.77 5.82 27.83
C SER A 272 -27.60 4.31 27.98
N ASP A 273 -28.10 3.74 29.09
CA ASP A 273 -27.84 2.34 29.42
C ASP A 273 -29.06 1.42 29.32
N HIS A 274 -30.29 1.91 29.47
CA HIS A 274 -31.46 1.03 29.57
C HIS A 274 -32.18 0.81 28.22
N PRO A 275 -32.42 -0.45 27.77
CA PRO A 275 -32.93 -0.77 26.43
C PRO A 275 -34.28 -0.16 26.06
N CYS A 276 -35.16 0.08 27.03
CA CYS A 276 -36.41 0.81 26.78
C CYS A 276 -36.19 2.23 26.23
N PHE A 277 -35.02 2.84 26.43
CA PHE A 277 -34.69 4.18 25.92
C PHE A 277 -33.89 4.16 24.61
N PHE A 278 -33.60 2.99 24.04
CA PHE A 278 -32.86 2.89 22.79
C PHE A 278 -33.76 3.00 21.55
N ASP A 279 -33.14 3.01 20.37
CA ASP A 279 -33.86 2.98 19.10
C ASP A 279 -34.67 1.69 18.94
N GLY A 280 -35.86 1.82 18.34
CA GLY A 280 -36.82 0.71 18.16
C GLY A 280 -37.66 0.38 19.40
N ALA A 281 -37.47 1.05 20.54
CA ALA A 281 -38.36 0.92 21.67
C ALA A 281 -39.78 1.40 21.31
N VAL A 282 -40.79 0.65 21.75
CA VAL A 282 -42.21 0.94 21.52
C VAL A 282 -42.78 1.72 22.71
N LEU A 283 -43.29 2.92 22.43
CA LEU A 283 -43.85 3.83 23.42
C LEU A 283 -45.37 3.90 23.24
N HIS A 284 -46.13 3.68 24.32
CA HIS A 284 -47.59 3.67 24.30
C HIS A 284 -48.17 4.39 25.51
N ARG A 285 -48.97 5.44 25.28
CA ARG A 285 -49.66 6.18 26.34
C ARG A 285 -50.72 5.29 27.01
N LEU A 286 -50.66 5.21 28.34
CA LEU A 286 -51.59 4.42 29.15
C LEU A 286 -52.69 5.28 29.79
N SER A 287 -52.42 6.56 30.05
CA SER A 287 -53.40 7.45 30.67
C SER A 287 -54.38 8.02 29.64
N PRO A 288 -55.65 8.28 30.03
CA PRO A 288 -56.61 9.01 29.20
C PRO A 288 -56.10 10.38 28.75
N GLU A 289 -56.63 10.91 27.64
CA GLU A 289 -56.23 12.19 27.05
C GLU A 289 -56.30 13.37 28.03
N ASP A 290 -57.34 13.40 28.87
CA ASP A 290 -57.67 14.42 29.86
C ASP A 290 -57.07 14.16 31.26
N SER A 291 -56.28 13.10 31.42
CA SER A 291 -55.71 12.76 32.73
C SER A 291 -54.63 13.75 33.17
N PRO A 292 -54.66 14.25 34.43
CA PRO A 292 -53.57 15.06 34.98
C PRO A 292 -52.30 14.26 35.24
N VAL A 293 -52.36 12.92 35.17
CA VAL A 293 -51.20 12.02 35.20
C VAL A 293 -50.91 11.52 33.80
N TYR A 294 -49.72 11.78 33.28
CA TYR A 294 -49.23 11.19 32.04
C TYR A 294 -48.55 9.86 32.36
N ALA A 295 -49.12 8.76 31.89
CA ALA A 295 -48.56 7.42 32.04
C ALA A 295 -48.16 6.85 30.68
N LEU A 296 -46.93 6.35 30.56
CA LEU A 296 -46.32 5.92 29.32
C LEU A 296 -45.63 4.57 29.51
N ALA A 297 -46.10 3.54 28.83
CA ALA A 297 -45.40 2.26 28.73
C ALA A 297 -44.28 2.36 27.70
N ARG A 298 -43.09 1.86 28.05
CA ARG A 298 -41.93 1.79 27.15
C ARG A 298 -41.44 0.35 27.12
N THR A 299 -41.54 -0.30 25.97
CA THR A 299 -41.07 -1.67 25.75
C THR A 299 -39.84 -1.63 24.86
N SER A 300 -38.75 -2.27 25.28
CA SER A 300 -37.54 -2.40 24.46
C SER A 300 -37.83 -3.08 23.11
N ALA A 301 -37.01 -2.82 22.10
CA ALA A 301 -37.17 -3.41 20.77
C ALA A 301 -37.20 -4.95 20.78
N SER A 302 -36.50 -5.61 21.71
CA SER A 302 -36.53 -7.07 21.89
C SER A 302 -37.75 -7.56 22.67
N GLY A 303 -38.46 -6.67 23.37
CA GLY A 303 -39.57 -7.02 24.26
C GLY A 303 -39.16 -7.59 25.63
N GLU A 304 -37.85 -7.73 25.88
CA GLU A 304 -37.28 -8.31 27.12
C GLU A 304 -37.42 -7.36 28.31
N ASP A 305 -37.24 -6.07 28.07
CA ASP A 305 -37.39 -5.02 29.08
C ASP A 305 -38.65 -4.19 28.85
N LYS A 306 -39.33 -3.86 29.95
CA LYS A 306 -40.51 -2.99 29.96
C LYS A 306 -40.48 -2.08 31.17
N VAL A 307 -40.82 -0.81 30.97
CA VAL A 307 -40.95 0.18 32.06
C VAL A 307 -42.23 0.99 31.91
N ILE A 308 -42.77 1.47 33.02
CA ILE A 308 -43.82 2.50 33.03
C ILE A 308 -43.23 3.81 33.54
N VAL A 309 -43.31 4.85 32.72
CA VAL A 309 -43.09 6.23 33.14
C VAL A 309 -44.41 6.80 33.63
N VAL A 310 -44.46 7.27 34.88
CA VAL A 310 -45.65 7.90 35.49
C VAL A 310 -45.28 9.31 35.92
N ILE A 311 -45.97 10.30 35.37
CA ILE A 311 -45.69 11.71 35.62
C ILE A 311 -46.96 12.44 36.02
N ASN A 312 -47.00 12.99 37.22
CA ASN A 312 -48.08 13.90 37.61
C ASN A 312 -47.76 15.31 37.08
N THR A 313 -48.54 15.78 36.13
CA THR A 313 -48.34 17.10 35.50
C THR A 313 -48.86 18.26 36.34
N ASP A 314 -49.64 17.98 37.40
CA ASP A 314 -50.01 18.94 38.42
C ASP A 314 -48.99 18.90 39.56
N VAL A 315 -48.26 20.00 39.71
CA VAL A 315 -47.22 20.15 40.74
C VAL A 315 -47.77 20.55 42.11
N ASN A 316 -49.07 20.81 42.23
CA ASN A 316 -49.70 21.27 43.46
C ASN A 316 -50.58 20.20 44.12
N HIS A 317 -51.21 19.31 43.35
CA HIS A 317 -52.15 18.32 43.89
C HIS A 317 -51.77 16.87 43.53
N PRO A 318 -51.99 15.92 44.46
CA PRO A 318 -51.86 14.50 44.16
C PRO A 318 -53.02 14.07 43.27
N HIS A 319 -52.74 13.20 42.30
CA HIS A 319 -53.74 12.66 41.39
C HIS A 319 -53.69 11.14 41.35
N LYS A 320 -54.86 10.55 41.10
CA LYS A 320 -55.01 9.10 41.00
C LYS A 320 -54.81 8.64 39.56
N LEU A 321 -53.88 7.72 39.34
CA LEU A 321 -53.78 6.98 38.08
C LEU A 321 -54.58 5.68 38.18
N SER A 322 -55.42 5.40 37.19
CA SER A 322 -56.11 4.09 37.05
C SER A 322 -55.83 3.54 35.65
N ILE A 323 -55.29 2.32 35.59
CA ILE A 323 -54.99 1.60 34.35
C ILE A 323 -55.55 0.16 34.44
N PRO A 324 -55.87 -0.50 33.31
CA PRO A 324 -56.26 -1.91 33.29
C PRO A 324 -55.24 -2.81 34.00
N SER A 325 -55.71 -3.70 34.89
CA SER A 325 -54.84 -4.63 35.64
C SER A 325 -54.05 -5.57 34.73
N SER A 326 -54.60 -5.90 33.56
CA SER A 326 -53.93 -6.71 32.54
C SER A 326 -52.68 -6.04 31.97
N LEU A 327 -52.68 -4.71 31.83
CA LEU A 327 -51.49 -3.97 31.40
C LEU A 327 -50.41 -4.01 32.48
N LEU A 328 -50.78 -3.89 33.74
CA LEU A 328 -49.86 -4.01 34.87
C LEU A 328 -49.27 -5.43 34.96
N GLU A 329 -50.08 -6.47 34.76
CA GLU A 329 -49.63 -7.87 34.74
C GLU A 329 -48.62 -8.15 33.62
N ASN A 330 -48.86 -7.59 32.42
CA ASN A 330 -47.94 -7.71 31.29
C ASN A 330 -46.59 -7.02 31.52
N LEU A 331 -46.51 -6.15 32.54
CA LEU A 331 -45.34 -5.34 32.90
C LEU A 331 -44.64 -5.86 34.17
N GLY A 332 -45.20 -6.86 34.85
CA GLY A 332 -44.62 -7.50 36.03
C GLY A 332 -44.88 -6.78 37.35
N SER A 333 -44.21 -7.21 38.43
CA SER A 333 -44.27 -6.53 39.73
C SER A 333 -43.39 -5.29 39.69
N LEU A 334 -43.94 -4.16 39.25
CA LEU A 334 -43.31 -2.83 39.15
C LEU A 334 -42.80 -2.29 40.50
N GLY A 335 -41.84 -2.98 41.11
CA GLY A 335 -41.36 -2.75 42.47
C GLY A 335 -40.16 -1.82 42.56
N PHE A 336 -39.59 -1.42 41.42
CA PHE A 336 -38.39 -0.58 41.38
C PHE A 336 -38.68 0.72 40.65
N ASP A 337 -38.36 1.86 41.26
CA ASP A 337 -38.17 3.11 40.53
C ASP A 337 -36.70 3.21 40.11
N LEU A 338 -36.44 3.26 38.81
CA LEU A 338 -35.09 3.30 38.24
C LEU A 338 -34.36 4.62 38.52
N LEU A 339 -35.06 5.64 39.03
CA LEU A 339 -34.45 6.88 39.55
C LEU A 339 -34.13 6.83 41.05
N GLY A 340 -34.38 5.70 41.72
CA GLY A 340 -34.06 5.48 43.12
C GLY A 340 -35.13 5.95 44.12
N GLY A 341 -36.32 6.34 43.64
CA GLY A 341 -37.48 6.64 44.49
C GLY A 341 -38.17 5.40 45.05
N VAL A 342 -39.23 5.63 45.83
CA VAL A 342 -40.07 4.55 46.36
C VAL A 342 -41.16 4.23 45.34
N ALA A 343 -41.18 2.99 44.84
CA ALA A 343 -42.23 2.53 43.93
C ALA A 343 -43.60 2.60 44.62
N PRO A 344 -44.64 3.12 43.96
CA PRO A 344 -45.94 3.33 44.59
C PRO A 344 -46.72 2.02 44.69
N GLU A 345 -47.50 1.86 45.77
CA GLU A 345 -48.36 0.69 45.93
C GLU A 345 -49.55 0.72 44.97
N TRP A 346 -49.83 -0.42 44.33
CA TRP A 346 -50.93 -0.58 43.38
C TRP A 346 -52.10 -1.29 44.03
N SER A 347 -53.25 -0.62 44.12
CA SER A 347 -54.50 -1.19 44.60
C SER A 347 -55.30 -1.78 43.44
N ARG A 348 -55.46 -3.11 43.42
CA ARG A 348 -56.32 -3.83 42.45
C ARG A 348 -57.78 -3.72 42.86
N LYS A 349 -58.65 -3.40 41.91
CA LYS A 349 -60.11 -3.31 42.09
C LYS A 349 -60.83 -4.49 41.44
N ALA A 350 -62.04 -4.78 41.93
CA ALA A 350 -62.88 -5.86 41.42
C ALA A 350 -63.39 -5.63 39.97
N ASP A 351 -63.33 -4.38 39.47
CA ASP A 351 -63.70 -3.98 38.11
C ASP A 351 -62.59 -4.23 37.06
N GLY A 352 -61.49 -4.88 37.46
CA GLY A 352 -60.35 -5.15 36.58
C GLY A 352 -59.37 -3.98 36.44
N GLN A 353 -59.52 -2.87 37.18
CA GLN A 353 -58.59 -1.74 37.20
C GLN A 353 -57.55 -1.86 38.33
N ALA A 354 -56.33 -1.44 38.07
CA ALA A 354 -55.30 -1.19 39.08
C ALA A 354 -55.11 0.32 39.23
N SER A 355 -55.03 0.80 40.46
CA SER A 355 -54.90 2.24 40.71
C SER A 355 -53.90 2.56 41.79
N THR A 356 -53.25 3.70 41.64
CA THR A 356 -52.25 4.21 42.59
C THR A 356 -52.36 5.73 42.74
N GLN A 357 -51.91 6.24 43.88
CA GLN A 357 -51.82 7.68 44.14
C GLN A 357 -50.46 8.20 43.70
N VAL A 358 -50.45 9.23 42.87
CA VAL A 358 -49.22 9.85 42.36
C VAL A 358 -49.08 11.23 43.01
N PRO A 359 -48.01 11.47 43.81
CA PRO A 359 -47.81 12.75 44.47
C PRO A 359 -47.74 13.95 43.49
N PRO A 360 -47.95 15.19 43.96
CA PRO A 360 -47.79 16.39 43.12
C PRO A 360 -46.41 16.41 42.47
N GLY A 361 -46.35 16.65 41.16
CA GLY A 361 -45.10 16.78 40.40
C GLY A 361 -44.19 15.54 40.38
N ALA A 362 -44.66 14.37 40.82
CA ALA A 362 -43.84 13.17 40.86
C ALA A 362 -43.58 12.62 39.44
N CYS A 363 -42.32 12.29 39.16
CA CYS A 363 -41.85 11.63 37.95
C CYS A 363 -41.20 10.28 38.32
N LEU A 364 -41.86 9.18 37.98
CA LEU A 364 -41.45 7.82 38.35
C LEU A 364 -41.11 7.02 37.09
N CYS A 365 -40.05 6.21 37.14
CA CYS A 365 -39.70 5.26 36.08
C CYS A 365 -39.73 3.84 36.64
N LEU A 366 -40.88 3.20 36.58
CA LEU A 366 -41.15 1.93 37.25
C LEU A 366 -40.76 0.74 36.38
N SER A 367 -40.05 -0.22 36.98
CA SER A 367 -39.60 -1.47 36.35
C SER A 367 -39.89 -2.67 37.25
N GLY A 368 -40.08 -3.83 36.62
CA GLY A 368 -40.13 -5.13 37.31
C GLY A 368 -38.76 -5.59 37.81
N GLU A 369 -37.69 -5.15 37.17
CA GLU A 369 -36.31 -5.51 37.49
C GLU A 369 -35.46 -4.26 37.76
N PRO A 370 -34.51 -4.30 38.72
CA PRO A 370 -33.66 -3.15 39.05
C PRO A 370 -32.56 -2.90 38.01
N LYS A 371 -32.32 -3.84 37.11
CA LYS A 371 -31.35 -3.77 36.01
C LYS A 371 -31.98 -4.32 34.74
N PRO A 372 -31.58 -3.84 33.55
CA PRO A 372 -32.09 -4.37 32.30
C PRO A 372 -31.68 -5.84 32.10
N VAL A 373 -32.60 -6.61 31.54
CA VAL A 373 -32.45 -8.02 31.14
C VAL A 373 -31.84 -8.11 29.74
N GLY A 374 -32.27 -7.23 28.82
CA GLY A 374 -31.81 -7.19 27.44
C GLY A 374 -30.44 -6.52 27.27
N LEU A 375 -29.96 -6.51 26.02
CA LEU A 375 -28.66 -5.92 25.66
C LEU A 375 -28.63 -4.40 25.95
N ALA A 376 -27.77 -3.99 26.87
CA ALA A 376 -27.75 -2.67 27.49
C ALA A 376 -26.38 -1.97 27.40
N GLY A 377 -26.36 -0.66 27.66
CA GLY A 377 -25.15 0.16 27.81
C GLY A 377 -24.13 0.04 26.67
N GLU A 378 -22.84 -0.05 27.03
CA GLU A 378 -21.74 -0.09 26.06
C GLU A 378 -21.79 -1.34 25.15
N ALA A 379 -22.25 -2.48 25.68
CA ALA A 379 -22.40 -3.70 24.90
C ALA A 379 -23.42 -3.52 23.75
N TYR A 380 -24.52 -2.80 24.00
CA TYR A 380 -25.46 -2.42 22.95
C TYR A 380 -24.81 -1.55 21.87
N ARG A 381 -24.14 -0.47 22.29
CA ARG A 381 -23.48 0.49 21.38
C ARG A 381 -22.40 -0.15 20.52
N ALA A 382 -21.53 -0.96 21.12
CA ALA A 382 -20.50 -1.71 20.40
C ALA A 382 -21.13 -2.69 19.38
N THR A 383 -22.21 -3.36 19.73
CA THR A 383 -22.91 -4.28 18.81
C THR A 383 -23.58 -3.55 17.66
N ARG A 384 -24.25 -2.41 17.90
CA ARG A 384 -24.81 -1.58 16.83
C ARG A 384 -23.71 -0.99 15.93
N ALA A 385 -22.59 -0.55 16.50
CA ALA A 385 -21.45 -0.05 15.74
C ALA A 385 -20.89 -1.11 14.77
N ARG A 386 -20.69 -2.36 15.25
CA ARG A 386 -20.28 -3.48 14.39
C ARG A 386 -21.29 -3.76 13.28
N ALA A 387 -22.58 -3.82 13.58
CA ALA A 387 -23.62 -4.04 12.56
C ALA A 387 -23.61 -2.93 11.49
N ALA A 388 -23.53 -1.67 11.92
CA ALA A 388 -23.46 -0.53 11.01
C ALA A 388 -22.21 -0.60 10.12
N PHE A 389 -21.06 -0.98 10.69
CA PHE A 389 -19.81 -1.17 9.95
C PHE A 389 -19.96 -2.22 8.85
N VAL A 390 -20.60 -3.36 9.13
CA VAL A 390 -20.87 -4.39 8.12
C VAL A 390 -21.72 -3.84 6.97
N LEU A 391 -22.82 -3.16 7.28
CA LEU A 391 -23.70 -2.56 6.26
C LEU A 391 -22.97 -1.50 5.42
N GLN A 392 -22.17 -0.64 6.06
CA GLN A 392 -21.32 0.34 5.39
C GLN A 392 -20.26 -0.32 4.50
N SER A 393 -19.76 -1.50 4.90
CA SER A 393 -18.79 -2.26 4.12
C SER A 393 -19.43 -2.87 2.87
N VAL A 394 -20.60 -3.49 3.01
CA VAL A 394 -21.38 -3.98 1.85
C VAL A 394 -21.70 -2.82 0.89
N ALA A 395 -22.13 -1.67 1.42
CA ALA A 395 -22.41 -0.46 0.64
C ALA A 395 -21.19 0.19 -0.02
N ALA A 396 -19.97 -0.12 0.42
CA ALA A 396 -18.76 0.36 -0.22
C ALA A 396 -18.50 -0.40 -1.53
N VAL A 397 -18.87 -1.69 -1.58
CA VAL A 397 -18.68 -2.56 -2.75
C VAL A 397 -19.91 -2.53 -3.67
N HIS A 398 -21.11 -2.62 -3.10
CA HIS A 398 -22.39 -2.70 -3.81
C HIS A 398 -23.24 -1.43 -3.65
N PRO A 399 -24.14 -1.12 -4.59
CA PRO A 399 -25.09 -0.01 -4.44
C PRO A 399 -26.00 -0.16 -3.21
N LYS A 400 -26.14 0.92 -2.43
CA LYS A 400 -27.00 0.96 -1.23
C LYS A 400 -28.46 0.59 -1.49
N ALA A 401 -28.97 0.90 -2.69
CA ALA A 401 -30.34 0.60 -3.09
C ALA A 401 -30.68 -0.89 -3.16
N LEU A 402 -29.67 -1.77 -3.12
CA LEU A 402 -29.85 -3.22 -3.17
C LEU A 402 -29.93 -3.88 -1.78
N LEU A 403 -29.80 -3.12 -0.70
CA LEU A 403 -29.80 -3.69 0.66
C LEU A 403 -31.23 -4.00 1.12
N GLY A 404 -31.57 -5.29 1.17
CA GLY A 404 -32.82 -5.81 1.72
C GLY A 404 -32.84 -5.94 3.24
N GLU A 405 -33.67 -6.84 3.76
CA GLU A 405 -33.80 -7.08 5.19
C GLU A 405 -32.51 -7.62 5.83
N PHE A 406 -32.28 -7.29 7.10
CA PHE A 406 -31.11 -7.74 7.84
C PHE A 406 -31.38 -7.94 9.32
N ASP A 407 -30.70 -8.92 9.90
CA ASP A 407 -30.57 -9.11 11.35
C ASP A 407 -29.26 -8.50 11.81
N TRP A 408 -29.34 -7.32 12.44
CA TRP A 408 -28.17 -6.57 12.88
C TRP A 408 -27.38 -7.28 13.99
N ARG A 409 -28.01 -8.08 14.85
CA ARG A 409 -27.30 -8.83 15.91
C ARG A 409 -26.46 -9.93 15.28
N ALA A 410 -27.04 -10.68 14.34
CA ALA A 410 -26.32 -11.71 13.60
C ALA A 410 -25.15 -11.14 12.78
N LEU A 411 -25.33 -9.97 12.16
CA LEU A 411 -24.24 -9.28 11.45
C LEU A 411 -23.11 -8.88 12.40
N ALA A 412 -23.44 -8.28 13.54
CA ALA A 412 -22.46 -7.84 14.53
C ALA A 412 -21.67 -9.01 15.14
N GLU A 413 -22.36 -10.08 15.53
CA GLU A 413 -21.74 -11.30 16.05
C GLU A 413 -20.77 -11.90 15.03
N LYS A 414 -21.19 -11.98 13.76
CA LYS A 414 -20.35 -12.58 12.74
C LYS A 414 -19.12 -11.74 12.42
N PHE A 415 -19.26 -10.42 12.41
CA PHE A 415 -18.13 -9.51 12.24
C PHE A 415 -17.17 -9.54 13.43
N ASP A 416 -17.67 -9.66 14.65
CA ASP A 416 -16.82 -9.77 15.84
C ASP A 416 -15.93 -11.02 15.84
N ALA A 417 -16.48 -12.12 15.33
CA ALA A 417 -15.78 -13.41 15.26
C ALA A 417 -14.75 -13.46 14.13
N ASP A 418 -15.01 -12.80 12.99
CA ASP A 418 -14.16 -12.86 11.79
C ASP A 418 -14.28 -11.58 10.93
N PRO A 419 -13.65 -10.46 11.36
CA PRO A 419 -13.70 -9.20 10.61
C PRO A 419 -13.18 -9.33 9.17
N ALA A 420 -12.06 -10.02 9.00
CA ALA A 420 -11.42 -10.22 7.70
C ALA A 420 -12.31 -11.07 6.76
N GLY A 421 -12.85 -12.18 7.25
CA GLY A 421 -13.75 -13.02 6.47
C GLY A 421 -15.02 -12.31 6.05
N VAL A 422 -15.61 -11.47 6.91
CA VAL A 422 -16.78 -10.65 6.56
C VAL A 422 -16.45 -9.63 5.47
N LEU A 423 -15.33 -8.92 5.57
CA LEU A 423 -14.88 -7.97 4.53
C LEU A 423 -14.59 -8.68 3.20
N ALA A 424 -13.89 -9.82 3.22
CA ALA A 424 -13.67 -10.64 2.02
C ALA A 424 -15.00 -11.10 1.40
N ALA A 425 -15.94 -11.55 2.25
CA ALA A 425 -17.26 -11.99 1.81
C ALA A 425 -18.03 -10.87 1.10
N THR A 426 -17.88 -9.59 1.49
CA THR A 426 -18.58 -8.49 0.81
C THR A 426 -18.20 -8.36 -0.67
N VAL A 427 -16.97 -8.73 -1.05
CA VAL A 427 -16.52 -8.67 -2.45
C VAL A 427 -17.17 -9.76 -3.31
N ARG A 428 -17.61 -10.84 -2.67
CA ARG A 428 -18.13 -12.05 -3.33
C ARG A 428 -19.65 -12.11 -3.37
N LEU A 429 -20.34 -11.10 -2.85
CA LEU A 429 -21.79 -11.06 -2.81
C LEU A 429 -22.36 -10.92 -4.21
N GLU A 430 -23.39 -11.71 -4.51
CA GLU A 430 -24.15 -11.59 -5.74
C GLU A 430 -25.20 -10.48 -5.56
N SER A 431 -25.10 -9.39 -6.33
CA SER A 431 -25.95 -8.20 -6.18
C SER A 431 -27.45 -8.50 -6.17
N ALA A 432 -27.91 -9.52 -6.90
CA ALA A 432 -29.32 -9.92 -6.94
C ALA A 432 -29.84 -10.50 -5.61
N SER A 433 -28.98 -11.15 -4.82
CA SER A 433 -29.36 -11.79 -3.55
C SER A 433 -29.40 -10.82 -2.36
N LEU A 434 -28.83 -9.62 -2.51
CA LEU A 434 -28.81 -8.60 -1.46
C LEU A 434 -30.19 -8.02 -1.16
N ALA A 435 -31.08 -7.99 -2.17
CA ALA A 435 -32.42 -7.41 -2.06
C ALA A 435 -33.36 -8.22 -1.16
N ASP A 436 -33.14 -9.54 -1.05
CA ASP A 436 -33.96 -10.41 -0.21
C ASP A 436 -33.51 -10.36 1.25
N SER A 437 -32.23 -10.66 1.50
CA SER A 437 -31.66 -10.62 2.85
C SER A 437 -30.14 -10.46 2.82
N VAL A 438 -29.64 -9.40 3.45
CA VAL A 438 -28.20 -9.14 3.58
C VAL A 438 -27.55 -10.21 4.45
N THR A 439 -28.18 -10.59 5.56
CA THR A 439 -27.66 -11.58 6.52
C THR A 439 -27.52 -12.97 5.89
N ALA A 440 -28.52 -13.42 5.12
CA ALA A 440 -28.47 -14.73 4.46
C ALA A 440 -27.38 -14.77 3.38
N SER A 441 -27.26 -13.70 2.58
CA SER A 441 -26.28 -13.58 1.52
C SER A 441 -24.84 -13.55 2.04
N LEU A 442 -24.58 -12.80 3.12
CA LEU A 442 -23.29 -12.82 3.82
C LEU A 442 -22.95 -14.21 4.38
N ARG A 443 -23.92 -14.87 5.04
CA ARG A 443 -23.71 -16.23 5.56
C ARG A 443 -23.34 -17.22 4.45
N LYS A 444 -24.00 -17.15 3.29
CA LYS A 444 -23.70 -17.97 2.12
C LYS A 444 -22.29 -17.70 1.58
N ALA A 445 -21.89 -16.43 1.48
CA ALA A 445 -20.56 -16.04 1.00
C ALA A 445 -19.44 -16.50 1.95
N LEU A 446 -19.64 -16.38 3.27
CA LEU A 446 -18.70 -16.82 4.30
C LEU A 446 -18.48 -18.35 4.33
N GLY A 447 -19.47 -19.13 3.88
CA GLY A 447 -19.36 -20.58 3.79
C GLY A 447 -18.46 -21.09 2.64
N ARG A 448 -18.05 -20.20 1.72
CA ARG A 448 -17.17 -20.55 0.59
C ARG A 448 -15.70 -20.42 1.03
N VAL A 449 -14.94 -21.52 1.00
CA VAL A 449 -13.49 -21.50 1.26
C VAL A 449 -12.79 -20.90 0.04
N SER A 450 -12.28 -19.67 0.17
CA SER A 450 -11.48 -19.06 -0.88
C SER A 450 -10.47 -18.03 -0.36
N TYR A 451 -9.48 -17.71 -1.18
CA TYR A 451 -8.45 -16.70 -0.90
C TYR A 451 -9.06 -15.36 -0.46
N PRO A 452 -8.69 -14.82 0.71
CA PRO A 452 -9.32 -13.62 1.27
C PRO A 452 -8.86 -12.35 0.54
N GLU A 453 -9.81 -11.56 0.05
CA GLU A 453 -9.57 -10.26 -0.58
C GLU A 453 -9.38 -9.14 0.46
N VAL A 454 -8.48 -9.37 1.43
CA VAL A 454 -8.20 -8.44 2.54
C VAL A 454 -6.69 -8.38 2.77
N VAL A 455 -6.18 -7.17 2.90
CA VAL A 455 -4.82 -6.88 3.38
C VAL A 455 -4.94 -6.29 4.78
N GLU A 456 -4.45 -7.02 5.76
CA GLU A 456 -4.34 -6.51 7.13
C GLU A 456 -3.19 -5.51 7.23
N TRP A 457 -3.42 -4.45 7.99
CA TRP A 457 -2.43 -3.42 8.29
C TRP A 457 -2.39 -3.15 9.78
N ARG A 458 -1.18 -3.13 10.32
CA ARG A 458 -0.85 -2.82 11.71
C ARG A 458 0.22 -1.74 11.75
N ILE A 459 0.44 -1.13 12.91
CA ILE A 459 1.47 -0.09 13.08
C ILE A 459 2.89 -0.59 12.78
N SER A 460 3.15 -1.89 12.92
CA SER A 460 4.42 -2.51 12.46
C SER A 460 4.70 -2.27 10.98
N ASP A 461 3.67 -1.99 10.19
CA ASP A 461 3.75 -1.85 8.73
C ASP A 461 4.08 -0.41 8.29
N THR A 462 4.18 0.53 9.23
CA THR A 462 4.61 1.92 8.98
C THR A 462 5.97 2.02 8.31
N ARG A 463 6.81 0.99 8.45
CA ARG A 463 8.14 0.90 7.85
C ARG A 463 8.13 0.40 6.40
N ARG A 464 7.00 0.03 5.82
CA ARG A 464 6.91 -0.43 4.41
C ARG A 464 5.81 0.28 3.65
N THR A 465 5.95 0.30 2.33
CA THR A 465 4.82 0.56 1.43
C THR A 465 3.92 -0.68 1.41
N THR A 466 2.69 -0.56 1.93
CA THR A 466 1.73 -1.66 1.94
C THR A 466 1.11 -1.82 0.56
N MET A 467 1.28 -3.00 -0.04
CA MET A 467 0.71 -3.33 -1.34
C MET A 467 -0.77 -3.74 -1.19
N LEU A 468 -1.63 -3.12 -1.98
CA LEU A 468 -3.06 -3.40 -2.00
C LEU A 468 -3.49 -3.86 -3.40
N PRO A 469 -3.72 -5.16 -3.62
CA PRO A 469 -4.21 -5.67 -4.90
C PRO A 469 -5.60 -5.10 -5.26
N PRO A 470 -5.97 -5.12 -6.55
CA PRO A 470 -7.32 -4.76 -6.97
C PRO A 470 -8.39 -5.57 -6.22
N ASN A 471 -9.55 -4.94 -5.97
CA ASN A 471 -10.69 -5.54 -5.26
C ASN A 471 -10.38 -6.07 -3.86
N HIS A 472 -9.32 -5.59 -3.19
CA HIS A 472 -9.02 -5.92 -1.81
C HIS A 472 -9.42 -4.80 -0.85
N TRP A 473 -9.86 -5.20 0.35
CA TRP A 473 -9.96 -4.31 1.49
C TRP A 473 -8.59 -4.07 2.11
N LEU A 474 -8.32 -2.85 2.54
CA LEU A 474 -7.28 -2.53 3.50
C LEU A 474 -7.92 -2.48 4.89
N MET A 475 -7.65 -3.48 5.74
CA MET A 475 -8.20 -3.56 7.10
C MET A 475 -7.15 -3.13 8.12
N LEU A 476 -7.43 -2.06 8.86
CA LEU A 476 -6.57 -1.52 9.90
C LEU A 476 -6.93 -2.13 11.25
N ILE A 477 -5.93 -2.52 12.04
CA ILE A 477 -6.11 -3.10 13.38
C ILE A 477 -5.23 -2.38 14.41
N ASP A 478 -5.82 -1.95 15.53
CA ASP A 478 -5.10 -1.42 16.69
C ASP A 478 -5.75 -1.88 18.02
N SER A 479 -4.96 -1.83 19.08
CA SER A 479 -5.37 -1.96 20.49
C SER A 479 -6.20 -0.80 21.05
N HIS A 480 -6.14 0.40 20.44
CA HIS A 480 -6.87 1.60 20.88
C HIS A 480 -7.87 2.03 19.81
N PRO A 481 -8.96 2.75 20.16
CA PRO A 481 -9.80 3.38 19.15
C PRO A 481 -9.00 4.39 18.33
N PHE A 482 -9.27 4.48 17.03
CA PHE A 482 -8.57 5.39 16.12
C PHE A 482 -9.47 5.94 15.01
N ARG A 483 -9.02 7.04 14.41
CA ARG A 483 -9.50 7.54 13.10
C ARG A 483 -8.41 7.31 12.08
N ALA A 484 -8.79 6.94 10.87
CA ALA A 484 -7.86 6.83 9.77
C ALA A 484 -8.35 7.61 8.56
N LEU A 485 -7.40 8.14 7.80
CA LEU A 485 -7.63 8.93 6.61
C LEU A 485 -6.72 8.44 5.49
N LEU A 486 -7.31 8.16 4.34
CA LEU A 486 -6.59 7.81 3.12
C LEU A 486 -6.65 9.00 2.16
N ARG A 487 -5.49 9.45 1.69
CA ARG A 487 -5.34 10.56 0.72
C ARG A 487 -4.58 10.10 -0.51
N ALA A 488 -4.91 10.67 -1.67
CA ALA A 488 -4.04 10.57 -2.83
C ALA A 488 -2.79 11.44 -2.63
N MET A 489 -1.74 11.20 -3.41
CA MET A 489 -0.48 11.95 -3.28
C MET A 489 -0.58 13.43 -3.68
N ASP A 490 -1.64 13.83 -4.37
CA ASP A 490 -1.95 15.25 -4.65
C ASP A 490 -2.62 15.99 -3.47
N GLY A 491 -2.85 15.29 -2.36
CA GLY A 491 -3.48 15.82 -1.14
C GLY A 491 -4.99 15.61 -1.06
N SER A 492 -5.64 15.17 -2.14
CA SER A 492 -7.09 14.93 -2.16
C SER A 492 -7.49 13.82 -1.19
N VAL A 493 -8.58 14.05 -0.45
CA VAL A 493 -9.13 13.09 0.50
C VAL A 493 -9.86 12.00 -0.27
N ILE A 494 -9.43 10.75 -0.10
CA ILE A 494 -10.13 9.59 -0.66
C ILE A 494 -11.28 9.19 0.28
N ARG A 495 -10.97 8.95 1.56
CA ARG A 495 -11.97 8.58 2.56
C ARG A 495 -11.42 8.73 3.98
N ARG A 496 -12.30 9.07 4.93
CA ARG A 496 -12.06 8.96 6.37
C ARG A 496 -12.89 7.82 6.96
N VAL A 497 -12.32 7.09 7.91
CA VAL A 497 -12.99 6.01 8.64
C VAL A 497 -12.70 6.10 10.13
N GLU A 498 -13.60 5.54 10.93
CA GLU A 498 -13.45 5.39 12.37
C GLU A 498 -13.43 3.91 12.73
N SER A 499 -12.63 3.56 13.72
CA SER A 499 -12.53 2.19 14.18
C SER A 499 -13.76 1.76 14.98
N VAL A 500 -14.21 0.53 14.79
CA VAL A 500 -15.24 -0.12 15.61
C VAL A 500 -14.62 -1.13 16.58
N PRO A 501 -15.14 -1.26 17.81
CA PRO A 501 -14.65 -2.23 18.77
C PRO A 501 -15.02 -3.66 18.34
N THR A 502 -14.07 -4.58 18.50
CA THR A 502 -14.23 -6.02 18.35
C THR A 502 -13.59 -6.73 19.54
N SER A 503 -13.84 -8.03 19.69
CA SER A 503 -13.20 -8.88 20.70
C SER A 503 -11.66 -8.91 20.59
N ALA A 504 -11.11 -8.59 19.41
CA ALA A 504 -9.67 -8.61 19.12
C ALA A 504 -9.01 -7.21 19.08
N GLY A 505 -9.75 -6.14 19.40
CA GLY A 505 -9.25 -4.76 19.40
C GLY A 505 -10.18 -3.80 18.67
N TYR A 506 -9.63 -2.88 17.90
CA TYR A 506 -10.37 -1.89 17.12
C TYR A 506 -10.04 -2.03 15.64
N VAL A 507 -11.08 -2.04 14.80
CA VAL A 507 -10.96 -2.30 13.36
C VAL A 507 -11.57 -1.18 12.55
N ALA A 508 -10.88 -0.73 11.51
CA ALA A 508 -11.45 0.11 10.45
C ALA A 508 -11.02 -0.42 9.09
N ALA A 509 -11.71 -0.09 7.99
CA ALA A 509 -11.32 -0.58 6.68
C ALA A 509 -11.59 0.39 5.53
N PHE A 510 -10.73 0.33 4.52
CA PHE A 510 -10.87 1.05 3.26
C PHE A 510 -11.05 0.09 2.09
N PHE A 511 -11.94 0.45 1.16
CA PHE A 511 -12.06 -0.21 -0.15
C PHE A 511 -11.80 0.83 -1.25
N PRO A 512 -10.52 1.16 -1.52
CA PRO A 512 -10.18 2.19 -2.50
C PRO A 512 -10.48 1.71 -3.92
N LYS A 513 -11.38 2.42 -4.60
CA LYS A 513 -11.76 2.14 -5.99
C LYS A 513 -10.80 2.82 -6.97
N GLY A 514 -10.74 2.28 -8.18
CA GLY A 514 -10.10 2.89 -9.36
C GLY A 514 -9.07 1.98 -10.03
N SER A 515 -8.62 2.37 -11.22
CA SER A 515 -7.74 1.59 -12.09
C SER A 515 -6.29 2.05 -12.03
N GLY A 516 -5.36 1.11 -12.20
CA GLY A 516 -3.94 1.40 -12.28
C GLY A 516 -3.23 1.56 -10.93
N GLU A 517 -1.90 1.57 -11.02
CA GLU A 517 -1.00 1.70 -9.87
C GLU A 517 -1.00 3.14 -9.33
N ALA A 518 -1.18 3.29 -8.01
CA ALA A 518 -1.15 4.61 -7.36
C ALA A 518 -0.71 4.49 -5.91
N ASP A 519 0.19 5.38 -5.48
CA ASP A 519 0.53 5.56 -4.07
C ASP A 519 -0.52 6.44 -3.39
N MET A 520 -0.79 6.15 -2.12
CA MET A 520 -1.72 6.85 -1.25
C MET A 520 -1.10 7.02 0.13
N SER A 521 -1.35 8.15 0.77
CA SER A 521 -0.95 8.41 2.15
C SER A 521 -2.03 7.90 3.10
N LEU A 522 -1.64 7.07 4.06
CA LEU A 522 -2.46 6.64 5.18
C LEU A 522 -2.05 7.42 6.44
N GLU A 523 -3.00 8.13 7.03
CA GLU A 523 -2.85 8.86 8.27
C GLU A 523 -3.75 8.23 9.34
N LEU A 524 -3.19 7.82 10.47
CA LEU A 524 -3.91 7.22 11.60
C LEU A 524 -3.69 8.05 12.86
N GLU A 525 -4.79 8.42 13.52
CA GLU A 525 -4.81 9.17 14.77
C GLU A 525 -5.47 8.32 15.87
N ARG A 526 -4.69 7.96 16.90
CA ARG A 526 -5.17 7.20 18.06
C ARG A 526 -5.94 8.08 19.03
N GLN A 527 -7.05 7.57 19.57
CA GLN A 527 -7.89 8.27 20.54
C GLN A 527 -7.45 7.97 21.98
N ASN A 528 -6.17 8.17 22.30
CA ASN A 528 -5.59 7.91 23.63
C ASN A 528 -5.14 9.20 24.37
N GLY A 529 -5.56 10.37 23.89
CA GLY A 529 -5.21 11.67 24.47
C GLY A 529 -3.89 12.28 23.98
N SER A 530 -3.05 11.52 23.26
CA SER A 530 -1.84 12.03 22.60
C SER A 530 -2.12 12.48 21.16
N ARG A 531 -1.31 13.41 20.61
CA ARG A 531 -1.39 13.88 19.20
C ARG A 531 -0.55 13.00 18.26
N GLU A 532 -0.39 11.71 18.55
CA GLU A 532 0.45 10.85 17.72
C GLU A 532 -0.26 10.56 16.38
N LEU A 533 0.14 11.32 15.35
CA LEU A 533 -0.28 11.09 13.97
C LEU A 533 0.69 10.11 13.31
N ILE A 534 0.22 8.90 13.07
CA ILE A 534 0.98 7.84 12.42
C ILE A 534 0.77 7.97 10.90
N LYS A 535 1.86 7.99 10.13
CA LYS A 535 1.84 8.06 8.67
C LYS A 535 2.42 6.80 8.06
N ALA A 536 1.79 6.33 6.99
CA ALA A 536 2.26 5.20 6.19
C ALA A 536 1.88 5.39 4.72
N VAL A 537 2.48 4.58 3.84
CA VAL A 537 2.19 4.60 2.40
C VAL A 537 1.50 3.29 2.00
N VAL A 538 0.41 3.42 1.25
CA VAL A 538 -0.32 2.29 0.66
C VAL A 538 -0.24 2.43 -0.86
N ARG A 539 0.21 1.38 -1.54
CA ARG A 539 0.24 1.32 -3.00
C ARG A 539 -0.90 0.45 -3.50
N ARG A 540 -1.87 1.06 -4.18
CA ARG A 540 -2.83 0.31 -4.98
C ARG A 540 -2.10 -0.28 -6.19
N LEU A 541 -2.24 -1.57 -6.42
CA LEU A 541 -1.62 -2.28 -7.54
C LEU A 541 -2.53 -2.29 -8.77
N SER A 542 -1.92 -2.52 -9.94
CA SER A 542 -2.63 -2.63 -11.22
C SER A 542 -2.89 -4.10 -11.59
N ASP A 543 -4.02 -4.35 -12.22
CA ASP A 543 -4.38 -5.59 -12.92
C ASP A 543 -3.66 -5.75 -14.28
N THR A 544 -3.19 -4.65 -14.86
CA THR A 544 -2.56 -4.53 -16.18
C THR A 544 -1.21 -3.82 -16.06
N PRO A 545 -0.25 -4.40 -15.32
CA PRO A 545 1.03 -3.75 -15.06
C PRO A 545 1.81 -3.54 -16.37
N ALA A 546 2.37 -2.34 -16.54
CA ALA A 546 3.19 -2.00 -17.69
C ALA A 546 4.39 -1.15 -17.27
N PRO A 547 5.61 -1.48 -17.77
CA PRO A 547 6.75 -0.59 -17.68
C PRO A 547 6.56 0.52 -18.73
N ALA A 548 5.77 1.54 -18.39
CA ALA A 548 5.59 2.72 -19.25
C ALA A 548 6.53 3.83 -18.77
N SER A 549 7.33 4.40 -19.67
CA SER A 549 8.25 5.50 -19.33
C SER A 549 7.46 6.75 -18.91
N PRO A 550 7.97 7.52 -17.92
CA PRO A 550 7.32 8.75 -17.49
C PRO A 550 7.25 9.78 -18.61
N ARG A 551 6.30 10.72 -18.52
CA ARG A 551 6.09 11.78 -19.54
C ARG A 551 7.32 12.70 -19.72
N LYS A 552 8.18 12.79 -18.70
CA LYS A 552 9.50 13.46 -18.76
C LYS A 552 10.57 12.48 -18.24
N PRO A 553 11.66 12.23 -18.98
CA PRO A 553 12.72 11.32 -18.52
C PRO A 553 13.43 11.83 -17.26
N ASP A 554 13.66 10.95 -16.29
CA ASP A 554 14.62 11.21 -15.20
C ASP A 554 16.03 11.16 -15.80
N PRO A 555 16.84 12.22 -15.68
CA PRO A 555 18.16 12.25 -16.29
C PRO A 555 19.11 11.17 -15.75
N ARG A 556 18.81 10.62 -14.59
CA ARG A 556 19.58 9.57 -13.90
C ARG A 556 19.28 8.17 -14.41
N THR A 557 18.21 8.00 -15.18
CA THR A 557 17.88 6.68 -15.73
C THR A 557 19.00 6.20 -16.65
N ILE A 558 19.38 4.92 -16.55
CA ILE A 558 20.48 4.31 -17.30
C ILE A 558 19.92 3.37 -18.37
N ALA A 559 20.47 3.47 -19.59
CA ALA A 559 20.39 2.43 -20.61
C ALA A 559 21.55 1.45 -20.46
N LEU A 560 21.25 0.15 -20.45
CA LEU A 560 22.24 -0.92 -20.52
C LEU A 560 22.18 -1.60 -21.90
N LEU A 561 23.31 -1.59 -22.60
CA LEU A 561 23.49 -2.26 -23.88
C LEU A 561 24.56 -3.34 -23.71
N THR A 562 24.31 -4.54 -24.24
CA THR A 562 25.22 -5.68 -24.09
C THR A 562 25.49 -6.36 -25.43
N ASN A 563 26.66 -6.97 -25.55
CA ASN A 563 27.15 -7.53 -26.81
C ASN A 563 27.18 -9.07 -26.87
N GLY A 564 26.61 -9.77 -25.89
CA GLY A 564 26.65 -11.24 -25.83
C GLY A 564 28.04 -11.86 -25.60
N ARG A 565 29.08 -11.04 -25.36
CA ARG A 565 30.43 -11.47 -24.95
C ARG A 565 30.76 -11.11 -23.50
N GLY A 566 29.89 -10.36 -22.84
CA GLY A 566 30.14 -9.82 -21.50
C GLY A 566 30.58 -8.36 -21.50
N GLY A 567 30.80 -7.72 -22.66
CA GLY A 567 30.98 -6.27 -22.75
C GLY A 567 29.66 -5.52 -22.54
N MET A 568 29.76 -4.24 -22.15
CA MET A 568 28.60 -3.38 -21.91
C MET A 568 28.84 -1.91 -22.30
N ALA A 569 27.74 -1.21 -22.53
CA ALA A 569 27.64 0.24 -22.46
C ALA A 569 26.52 0.60 -21.46
N ARG A 570 26.82 1.48 -20.51
CA ARG A 570 25.91 2.04 -19.51
C ARG A 570 25.87 3.56 -19.65
N MET A 571 24.77 4.09 -20.17
CA MET A 571 24.65 5.52 -20.47
C MET A 571 23.40 6.11 -19.85
N ALA A 572 23.54 7.28 -19.23
CA ALA A 572 22.42 8.01 -18.66
C ALA A 572 21.51 8.64 -19.73
N ALA A 573 20.24 8.79 -19.39
CA ALA A 573 19.26 9.54 -20.17
C ALA A 573 19.72 11.00 -20.33
N GLY A 574 20.25 11.61 -19.27
CA GLY A 574 21.03 12.83 -19.36
C GLY A 574 22.39 12.55 -20.01
N LEU A 575 22.46 12.68 -21.33
CA LEU A 575 23.65 12.34 -22.11
C LEU A 575 24.91 13.05 -21.55
N GLY A 576 25.97 12.27 -21.31
CA GLY A 576 27.23 12.75 -20.73
C GLY A 576 27.24 12.85 -19.20
N TRP A 577 26.11 12.61 -18.53
CA TRP A 577 26.06 12.51 -17.08
C TRP A 577 26.58 11.15 -16.60
N VAL A 578 27.20 11.16 -15.41
CA VAL A 578 27.82 10.00 -14.77
C VAL A 578 27.33 10.00 -13.33
N GLN A 579 26.87 8.84 -12.86
CA GLN A 579 26.44 8.64 -11.47
C GLN A 579 27.31 7.62 -10.75
N SER A 580 27.93 6.74 -11.53
CA SER A 580 28.79 5.70 -11.04
C SER A 580 30.08 5.62 -11.84
N LYS A 581 31.13 5.15 -11.19
CA LYS A 581 32.38 4.76 -11.87
C LYS A 581 32.15 3.74 -12.97
N TYR A 582 31.08 2.95 -12.89
CA TYR A 582 30.73 1.94 -13.87
C TYR A 582 29.97 2.46 -15.10
N ASP A 583 29.46 3.69 -15.06
CA ASP A 583 28.82 4.28 -16.24
C ASP A 583 29.89 4.53 -17.30
N CYS A 584 29.64 4.03 -18.50
CA CYS A 584 30.61 3.99 -19.60
C CYS A 584 29.92 3.84 -20.95
N VAL A 585 30.52 4.43 -21.99
CA VAL A 585 30.10 4.21 -23.39
C VAL A 585 30.63 2.89 -23.92
N LEU A 586 31.77 2.42 -23.42
CA LEU A 586 32.33 1.11 -23.76
C LEU A 586 33.18 0.55 -22.62
N ALA A 587 32.70 -0.53 -22.02
CA ALA A 587 33.49 -1.45 -21.22
C ALA A 587 33.56 -2.82 -21.92
N GLY A 588 34.76 -3.18 -22.38
CA GLY A 588 34.97 -4.39 -23.19
C GLY A 588 35.33 -5.61 -22.36
N ASN A 589 34.83 -6.78 -22.75
CA ASN A 589 35.42 -8.06 -22.32
C ASN A 589 36.55 -8.42 -23.30
N LEU A 590 37.80 -8.32 -22.84
CA LEU A 590 38.98 -8.52 -23.68
C LEU A 590 39.32 -9.99 -23.90
N HIS A 591 38.82 -10.90 -23.06
CA HIS A 591 39.03 -12.32 -23.27
C HIS A 591 38.25 -12.81 -24.51
N PRO A 592 38.86 -13.59 -25.42
CA PRO A 592 38.21 -14.01 -26.66
C PRO A 592 37.05 -14.97 -26.43
N GLU A 593 37.17 -15.90 -25.47
CA GLU A 593 36.24 -17.02 -25.33
C GLU A 593 35.32 -17.00 -24.11
N VAL A 594 35.76 -16.49 -22.96
CA VAL A 594 35.01 -16.55 -21.70
C VAL A 594 34.76 -15.15 -21.11
N PRO A 595 33.72 -14.94 -20.30
CA PRO A 595 33.52 -13.69 -19.57
C PRO A 595 34.63 -13.47 -18.55
N THR A 596 35.24 -12.28 -18.56
CA THR A 596 36.18 -11.80 -17.54
C THR A 596 35.84 -10.38 -17.13
N ASP A 597 36.60 -9.87 -16.16
CA ASP A 597 36.58 -8.46 -15.76
C ASP A 597 36.65 -7.54 -16.98
N ARG A 598 35.83 -6.49 -16.95
CA ARG A 598 35.66 -5.55 -18.05
C ARG A 598 36.72 -4.46 -18.01
N HIS A 599 37.23 -4.09 -19.16
CA HIS A 599 38.12 -2.94 -19.28
C HIS A 599 37.34 -1.71 -19.75
N VAL A 600 37.37 -0.62 -19.00
CA VAL A 600 36.67 0.63 -19.37
C VAL A 600 37.56 1.44 -20.31
N PHE A 601 37.09 1.62 -21.55
CA PHE A 601 37.80 2.36 -22.59
C PHE A 601 37.24 3.77 -22.80
N ALA A 602 35.91 3.87 -22.86
CA ALA A 602 35.22 5.13 -23.10
C ALA A 602 34.23 5.38 -21.97
N LYS A 603 34.46 6.47 -21.22
CA LYS A 603 33.69 6.85 -20.03
C LYS A 603 32.38 7.53 -20.40
N ARG A 604 32.42 8.55 -21.25
CA ARG A 604 31.21 9.25 -21.69
C ARG A 604 31.40 9.90 -23.05
N ILE A 605 30.29 10.26 -23.68
CA ILE A 605 30.26 11.18 -24.80
C ILE A 605 29.60 12.49 -24.37
N ARG A 606 30.12 13.61 -24.88
CA ARG A 606 29.53 14.94 -24.73
C ARG A 606 29.24 15.49 -26.12
N MET A 607 28.05 16.04 -26.32
CA MET A 607 27.58 16.46 -27.64
C MET A 607 26.94 17.86 -27.58
N TRP A 608 27.23 18.67 -28.59
CA TRP A 608 26.64 19.99 -28.77
C TRP A 608 26.15 20.14 -30.20
N LEU A 609 24.93 20.63 -30.36
CA LEU A 609 24.40 21.03 -31.66
C LEU A 609 24.89 22.43 -31.99
N VAL A 610 25.38 22.61 -33.22
CA VAL A 610 25.68 23.92 -33.82
C VAL A 610 24.72 24.12 -34.98
N ALA A 611 23.77 25.05 -34.84
CA ALA A 611 22.75 25.36 -35.83
C ALA A 611 22.75 26.86 -36.12
N ASP A 612 23.09 27.25 -37.36
CA ASP A 612 23.19 28.66 -37.79
C ASP A 612 24.03 29.56 -36.85
N GLY A 613 25.08 29.00 -36.24
CA GLY A 613 25.98 29.71 -35.33
C GLY A 613 25.55 29.71 -33.86
N PHE A 614 24.38 29.17 -33.52
CA PHE A 614 23.96 28.94 -32.14
C PHE A 614 24.43 27.56 -31.66
N ILE A 615 24.94 27.50 -30.43
CA ILE A 615 25.43 26.27 -29.80
C ILE A 615 24.48 25.89 -28.66
N GLY A 616 23.98 24.66 -28.68
CA GLY A 616 23.18 24.11 -27.59
C GLY A 616 23.63 22.70 -27.21
N SER A 617 23.67 22.40 -25.92
CA SER A 617 24.04 21.08 -25.41
C SER A 617 22.96 20.03 -25.72
N LEU A 618 23.39 18.82 -26.08
CA LEU A 618 22.53 17.63 -26.09
C LEU A 618 22.67 16.95 -24.73
N ASP A 619 21.86 17.38 -23.77
CA ASP A 619 21.86 16.92 -22.38
C ASP A 619 20.42 16.87 -21.85
N HIS A 620 20.24 16.76 -20.53
CA HIS A 620 18.89 16.73 -19.94
C HIS A 620 18.04 17.97 -20.25
N SER A 621 18.67 19.14 -20.40
CA SER A 621 17.95 20.41 -20.62
C SER A 621 17.26 20.46 -21.99
N SER A 622 17.79 19.74 -22.98
CA SER A 622 17.24 19.64 -24.33
C SER A 622 16.55 18.30 -24.61
N LEU A 623 16.53 17.37 -23.66
CA LEU A 623 15.95 16.04 -23.81
C LEU A 623 14.41 16.09 -23.77
N VAL A 624 13.77 15.65 -24.86
CA VAL A 624 12.31 15.56 -24.99
C VAL A 624 11.82 14.18 -24.57
N SER A 625 12.46 13.13 -25.07
CA SER A 625 12.13 11.75 -24.72
C SER A 625 13.35 10.85 -24.78
N PHE A 626 13.30 9.79 -23.99
CA PHE A 626 14.34 8.78 -23.88
C PHE A 626 13.69 7.40 -23.84
N SER A 627 14.35 6.43 -24.46
CA SER A 627 14.05 5.01 -24.31
C SER A 627 15.37 4.26 -24.11
N ALA A 628 15.48 3.48 -23.03
CA ALA A 628 16.67 2.70 -22.74
C ALA A 628 16.95 1.59 -23.78
N GLY A 629 15.95 1.22 -24.58
CA GLY A 629 16.10 0.23 -25.64
C GLY A 629 16.03 -1.21 -25.16
N PRO A 630 16.65 -2.15 -25.89
CA PRO A 630 17.49 -1.95 -27.08
C PRO A 630 16.66 -1.65 -28.35
N THR A 631 17.09 -0.77 -29.27
CA THR A 631 18.21 0.19 -29.21
C THR A 631 17.90 1.35 -28.27
N ALA A 632 18.91 1.93 -27.61
CA ALA A 632 18.71 3.10 -26.77
C ALA A 632 18.49 4.33 -27.67
N LYS A 633 17.52 5.18 -27.34
CA LYS A 633 17.11 6.34 -28.15
C LYS A 633 16.95 7.59 -27.31
N TRP A 634 17.50 8.70 -27.80
CA TRP A 634 17.31 10.04 -27.25
C TRP A 634 16.75 10.94 -28.34
N ASN A 635 15.71 11.70 -28.01
CA ASN A 635 15.19 12.75 -28.85
C ASN A 635 15.40 14.08 -28.17
N PHE A 636 16.13 14.98 -28.83
CA PHE A 636 16.45 16.30 -28.33
C PHE A 636 15.76 17.38 -29.15
N GLU A 637 15.41 18.46 -28.47
CA GLU A 637 14.93 19.70 -29.07
C GLU A 637 15.82 20.84 -28.57
N VAL A 638 16.56 21.45 -29.49
CA VAL A 638 17.58 22.45 -29.17
C VAL A 638 17.20 23.79 -29.79
N ASN A 639 17.39 24.87 -29.03
CA ASN A 639 17.15 26.24 -29.52
C ASN A 639 18.25 26.65 -30.53
N ALA A 640 17.83 27.20 -31.66
CA ALA A 640 18.70 27.68 -32.74
C ALA A 640 18.57 29.19 -33.02
N GLY A 641 18.13 29.97 -32.02
CA GLY A 641 17.97 31.42 -32.09
C GLY A 641 16.62 31.88 -32.66
N ASP A 642 16.20 33.10 -32.34
CA ASP A 642 14.95 33.74 -32.81
C ASP A 642 13.68 32.91 -32.62
N GLY A 643 13.62 32.12 -31.55
CA GLY A 643 12.50 31.22 -31.27
C GLY A 643 12.47 29.95 -32.13
N ARG A 644 13.45 29.72 -33.01
CA ARG A 644 13.56 28.51 -33.83
C ARG A 644 14.16 27.35 -33.04
N LYS A 645 13.79 26.13 -33.42
CA LYS A 645 14.28 24.90 -32.78
C LYS A 645 14.66 23.83 -33.79
N VAL A 646 15.59 22.96 -33.41
CA VAL A 646 16.08 21.83 -34.21
C VAL A 646 15.92 20.54 -33.43
N GLY A 647 15.33 19.54 -34.08
CA GLY A 647 15.19 18.19 -33.56
C GLY A 647 16.40 17.31 -33.91
N VAL A 648 16.94 16.60 -32.93
CA VAL A 648 18.03 15.62 -33.10
C VAL A 648 17.63 14.29 -32.48
N GLU A 649 17.74 13.22 -33.26
CA GLU A 649 17.60 11.85 -32.78
C GLU A 649 18.99 11.21 -32.66
N LEU A 650 19.26 10.61 -31.50
CA LEU A 650 20.43 9.77 -31.25
C LEU A 650 19.95 8.35 -30.96
N GLU A 651 20.47 7.37 -31.67
CA GLU A 651 20.18 5.94 -31.43
C GLU A 651 21.49 5.18 -31.19
N ALA A 652 21.57 4.35 -30.16
CA ALA A 652 22.78 3.62 -29.79
C ALA A 652 22.54 2.14 -29.50
N ASP A 653 23.52 1.30 -29.85
CA ASP A 653 23.57 -0.12 -29.45
C ASP A 653 25.01 -0.63 -29.42
N MET A 654 25.22 -1.77 -28.77
CA MET A 654 26.43 -2.57 -28.93
C MET A 654 26.25 -3.64 -30.01
N LEU A 655 27.26 -3.81 -30.86
CA LEU A 655 27.23 -4.84 -31.89
C LEU A 655 27.35 -6.24 -31.27
N GLU A 656 26.49 -7.16 -31.70
CA GLU A 656 26.52 -8.56 -31.24
C GLU A 656 27.90 -9.19 -31.48
N GLY A 657 28.46 -9.80 -30.44
CA GLY A 657 29.77 -10.44 -30.49
C GLY A 657 30.97 -9.49 -30.59
N ARG A 658 30.78 -8.18 -30.41
CA ARG A 658 31.83 -7.17 -30.60
C ARG A 658 31.89 -6.16 -29.44
N ASN A 659 33.09 -5.82 -28.98
CA ASN A 659 33.34 -4.68 -28.10
C ASN A 659 33.27 -3.38 -28.92
N THR A 660 32.12 -3.12 -29.54
CA THR A 660 31.88 -1.96 -30.39
C THR A 660 30.54 -1.33 -30.05
N THR A 661 30.55 -0.05 -29.72
CA THR A 661 29.35 0.78 -29.55
C THR A 661 29.17 1.65 -30.79
N VAL A 662 27.96 1.66 -31.36
CA VAL A 662 27.60 2.46 -32.52
C VAL A 662 26.51 3.44 -32.14
N PHE A 663 26.69 4.70 -32.54
CA PHE A 663 25.68 5.75 -32.42
C PHE A 663 25.25 6.20 -33.82
N ARG A 664 23.95 6.27 -34.08
CA ARG A 664 23.36 6.92 -35.24
C ARG A 664 22.82 8.28 -34.83
N ILE A 665 23.27 9.33 -35.50
CA ILE A 665 22.90 10.72 -35.25
C ILE A 665 22.10 11.20 -36.46
N GLY A 666 20.85 11.60 -36.26
CA GLY A 666 19.96 12.08 -37.32
C GLY A 666 19.28 13.40 -36.95
N ARG A 667 19.04 14.25 -37.95
CA ARG A 667 18.19 15.43 -37.81
C ARG A 667 16.74 15.01 -38.10
N VAL A 668 15.84 15.28 -37.15
CA VAL A 668 14.41 14.95 -37.27
C VAL A 668 13.57 16.21 -37.40
N ALA A 669 12.50 16.12 -38.19
CA ALA A 669 11.54 17.21 -38.32
C ALA A 669 10.71 17.34 -37.03
N LEU A 670 10.59 18.55 -36.49
CA LEU A 670 9.74 18.83 -35.34
C LEU A 670 8.29 19.00 -35.81
N ALA A 671 7.35 18.32 -35.13
CA ALA A 671 5.93 18.48 -35.40
C ALA A 671 5.44 19.81 -34.80
N ASN A 672 5.14 20.78 -35.65
CA ASN A 672 4.37 22.00 -35.37
C ASN A 672 5.05 23.10 -34.52
N ASP A 673 6.07 23.77 -35.06
CA ASP A 673 6.25 25.21 -34.75
C ASP A 673 6.06 26.03 -36.03
N VAL A 674 4.78 26.25 -36.39
CA VAL A 674 4.35 26.93 -37.62
C VAL A 674 4.77 28.41 -37.65
N ARG A 675 5.13 29.00 -36.50
CA ARG A 675 5.48 30.42 -36.42
C ARG A 675 6.91 30.73 -36.90
N HIS A 676 7.87 29.84 -36.67
CA HIS A 676 9.28 30.04 -37.03
C HIS A 676 9.95 28.71 -37.48
N PRO A 677 9.64 28.20 -38.69
CA PRO A 677 10.24 26.96 -39.18
C PRO A 677 11.75 27.11 -39.35
N PHE A 678 12.51 26.11 -38.89
CA PHE A 678 13.95 26.09 -39.09
C PHE A 678 14.26 25.72 -40.56
N PRO A 679 15.09 26.49 -41.30
CA PRO A 679 15.28 26.26 -42.73
C PRO A 679 15.85 24.88 -43.05
N ALA A 680 15.35 24.23 -44.10
CA ALA A 680 15.85 22.92 -44.55
C ALA A 680 17.31 22.99 -45.03
N ASN A 681 17.73 24.14 -45.57
CA ASN A 681 19.08 24.42 -46.05
C ASN A 681 20.03 25.00 -45.00
N ALA A 682 19.57 25.25 -43.77
CA ALA A 682 20.41 25.77 -42.69
C ALA A 682 21.52 24.78 -42.32
N GLN A 683 22.70 25.30 -41.99
CA GLN A 683 23.86 24.47 -41.65
C GLN A 683 23.71 23.98 -40.21
N VAL A 684 23.61 22.66 -40.08
CA VAL A 684 23.54 21.98 -38.78
C VAL A 684 24.69 20.99 -38.67
N SER A 685 25.43 21.08 -37.58
CA SER A 685 26.47 20.12 -37.24
C SER A 685 26.40 19.76 -35.76
N VAL A 686 26.94 18.60 -35.40
CA VAL A 686 27.06 18.15 -34.02
C VAL A 686 28.54 18.04 -33.69
N THR A 687 28.95 18.75 -32.65
CA THR A 687 30.28 18.64 -32.04
C THR A 687 30.25 17.48 -31.04
N ILE A 688 31.19 16.55 -31.13
CA ILE A 688 31.25 15.36 -30.27
C ILE A 688 32.61 15.25 -29.61
N ARG A 689 32.64 15.06 -28.28
CA ARG A 689 33.82 14.62 -27.54
C ARG A 689 33.60 13.25 -26.95
N VAL A 690 34.63 12.41 -27.00
CA VAL A 690 34.68 11.11 -26.33
C VAL A 690 35.71 11.23 -25.22
N ASP A 691 35.29 10.95 -23.99
CA ASP A 691 36.16 10.94 -22.82
C ASP A 691 36.60 9.49 -22.55
N LEU A 692 37.90 9.27 -22.45
CA LEU A 692 38.57 7.98 -22.33
C LEU A 692 39.06 7.72 -20.91
N GLU A 693 39.17 6.42 -20.62
CA GLU A 693 39.90 5.86 -19.50
C GLU A 693 40.68 4.62 -19.97
N ASP A 694 41.66 4.17 -19.18
CA ASP A 694 42.40 2.92 -19.39
C ASP A 694 42.52 2.21 -18.04
N ARG A 695 41.47 1.48 -17.66
CA ARG A 695 41.37 0.88 -16.33
C ARG A 695 40.52 -0.37 -16.27
N ASN A 696 40.81 -1.19 -15.25
CA ASN A 696 39.84 -2.16 -14.77
C ASN A 696 38.62 -1.42 -14.22
N PHE A 697 37.43 -1.96 -14.48
CA PHE A 697 36.18 -1.33 -14.11
C PHE A 697 35.99 -1.09 -12.59
N HIS A 698 36.79 -1.70 -11.70
CA HIS A 698 36.78 -1.48 -10.25
C HIS A 698 37.62 -0.30 -9.74
N SER A 699 38.59 0.20 -10.52
CA SER A 699 39.45 1.32 -10.16
C SER A 699 38.95 2.65 -10.74
N GLU A 700 39.64 3.75 -10.42
CA GLU A 700 39.38 5.09 -10.95
C GLU A 700 40.62 5.62 -11.67
N THR A 701 40.41 6.41 -12.72
CA THR A 701 41.48 7.19 -13.34
C THR A 701 41.70 8.46 -12.51
N GLN A 702 42.96 8.75 -12.18
CA GLN A 702 43.35 9.99 -11.50
C GLN A 702 44.43 10.71 -12.29
N ARG A 703 44.23 11.99 -12.55
CA ARG A 703 45.15 12.83 -13.31
C ARG A 703 46.40 13.11 -12.49
N ASN A 704 47.53 12.64 -13.01
CA ASN A 704 48.87 12.96 -12.56
C ASN A 704 49.85 12.92 -13.75
N GLY A 705 51.11 13.32 -13.55
CA GLY A 705 52.09 13.37 -14.64
C GLY A 705 52.35 12.02 -15.33
N GLY A 706 52.13 10.89 -14.64
CA GLY A 706 52.23 9.56 -15.23
C GLY A 706 51.07 9.25 -16.18
N THR A 707 49.83 9.53 -15.75
CA THR A 707 48.64 9.33 -16.58
C THR A 707 48.57 10.30 -17.75
N GLU A 708 49.03 11.55 -17.59
CA GLU A 708 49.11 12.52 -18.68
C GLU A 708 50.03 12.01 -19.80
N ASN A 709 51.27 11.65 -19.46
CA ASN A 709 52.22 11.06 -20.41
C ASN A 709 51.67 9.79 -21.07
N HIS A 710 50.94 8.96 -20.31
CA HIS A 710 50.32 7.73 -20.83
C HIS A 710 49.30 8.01 -21.93
N PHE A 711 48.34 8.92 -21.71
CA PHE A 711 47.33 9.21 -22.73
C PHE A 711 47.90 9.96 -23.93
N ASP A 712 48.82 10.90 -23.71
CA ASP A 712 49.45 11.67 -24.78
C ASP A 712 50.32 10.80 -25.68
N ALA A 713 51.11 9.87 -25.11
CA ALA A 713 52.03 9.02 -25.87
C ALA A 713 51.31 7.94 -26.70
N HIS A 714 50.09 7.56 -26.33
CA HIS A 714 49.37 6.43 -26.95
C HIS A 714 48.15 6.86 -27.78
N CYS A 715 47.89 8.16 -27.95
CA CYS A 715 46.82 8.67 -28.82
C CYS A 715 47.37 9.19 -30.16
N SER A 716 46.74 8.78 -31.27
CA SER A 716 47.11 9.23 -32.61
C SER A 716 45.89 9.44 -33.52
N VAL A 717 45.99 10.34 -34.50
CA VAL A 717 44.97 10.54 -35.55
C VAL A 717 44.97 9.35 -36.52
N LEU A 718 43.80 8.90 -36.95
CA LEU A 718 43.67 7.84 -37.97
C LEU A 718 44.00 8.38 -39.37
N ALA A 719 44.77 7.63 -40.15
CA ALA A 719 45.21 8.04 -41.49
C ALA A 719 44.18 7.72 -42.61
N ASP A 720 43.37 6.67 -42.41
CA ASP A 720 42.43 6.13 -43.40
C ASP A 720 40.98 6.60 -43.21
N ARG A 721 40.69 7.27 -42.09
CA ARG A 721 39.34 7.72 -41.72
C ARG A 721 39.35 8.89 -40.73
N THR A 722 38.21 9.56 -40.59
CA THR A 722 38.04 10.66 -39.64
C THR A 722 37.92 10.16 -38.21
N GLY A 723 39.02 10.19 -37.44
CA GLY A 723 39.00 9.87 -36.02
C GLY A 723 40.37 9.66 -35.38
N PHE A 724 40.39 8.96 -34.24
CA PHE A 724 41.60 8.68 -33.47
C PHE A 724 41.72 7.21 -33.07
N ARG A 725 42.95 6.82 -32.75
CA ARG A 725 43.34 5.54 -32.15
C ARG A 725 43.99 5.82 -30.80
N PHE A 726 43.64 5.01 -29.80
CA PHE A 726 44.33 4.91 -28.52
C PHE A 726 44.88 3.49 -28.38
N ASP A 727 46.19 3.35 -28.23
CA ASP A 727 46.91 2.07 -28.34
C ASP A 727 47.99 1.92 -27.26
N PRO A 728 47.61 1.81 -25.98
CA PRO A 728 48.55 1.59 -24.88
C PRO A 728 49.18 0.19 -24.85
N ALA A 729 48.52 -0.82 -25.43
CA ALA A 729 49.02 -2.19 -25.48
C ALA A 729 48.32 -3.01 -26.57
N ALA A 730 48.94 -4.12 -27.01
CA ALA A 730 48.42 -4.97 -28.07
C ALA A 730 47.03 -5.57 -27.78
N ASP A 731 46.70 -5.79 -26.51
CA ASP A 731 45.40 -6.28 -26.02
C ASP A 731 44.43 -5.15 -25.64
N ARG A 732 44.91 -3.90 -25.58
CA ARG A 732 44.14 -2.70 -25.22
C ARG A 732 44.26 -1.66 -26.32
N VAL A 733 43.43 -1.82 -27.34
CA VAL A 733 43.34 -0.90 -28.47
C VAL A 733 41.92 -0.35 -28.56
N LEU A 734 41.78 0.96 -28.71
CA LEU A 734 40.51 1.63 -28.98
C LEU A 734 40.62 2.47 -30.25
N GLN A 735 39.60 2.41 -31.10
CA GLN A 735 39.45 3.30 -32.25
C GLN A 735 38.07 3.96 -32.21
N ALA A 736 38.04 5.29 -32.38
CA ALA A 736 36.81 6.05 -32.49
C ALA A 736 36.81 6.84 -33.80
N TYR A 737 35.77 6.68 -34.63
CA TYR A 737 35.66 7.36 -35.92
C TYR A 737 34.21 7.71 -36.29
N VAL A 738 34.05 8.68 -37.18
CA VAL A 738 32.76 9.07 -37.76
C VAL A 738 32.68 8.73 -39.25
N THR A 739 31.48 8.41 -39.76
CA THR A 739 31.28 8.12 -41.19
C THR A 739 31.28 9.37 -42.08
N SER A 740 31.12 10.56 -41.50
CA SER A 740 31.16 11.85 -42.19
C SER A 740 31.54 12.97 -41.21
N GLY A 741 32.29 13.98 -41.68
CA GLY A 741 32.74 15.11 -40.88
C GLY A 741 34.27 15.21 -40.75
N SER A 742 34.73 15.99 -39.77
CA SER A 742 36.16 16.20 -39.46
C SER A 742 36.49 15.86 -38.02
N TYR A 743 37.76 15.55 -37.74
CA TYR A 743 38.31 15.32 -36.41
C TYR A 743 39.40 16.34 -36.11
N HIS A 744 39.41 16.86 -34.89
CA HIS A 744 40.32 17.89 -34.43
C HIS A 744 41.08 17.39 -33.19
N PRO A 745 42.41 17.15 -33.27
CA PRO A 745 43.21 16.61 -32.18
C PRO A 745 43.54 17.71 -31.14
N GLN A 746 42.55 18.08 -30.34
CA GLN A 746 42.65 19.07 -29.27
C GLN A 746 42.29 18.41 -27.94
N SER A 747 43.32 17.88 -27.28
CA SER A 747 43.12 17.12 -26.06
C SER A 747 42.68 17.98 -24.87
N GLU A 748 41.91 17.37 -23.96
CA GLU A 748 41.53 18.00 -22.69
C GLU A 748 41.32 16.96 -21.59
N TRP A 749 41.42 17.40 -20.33
CA TRP A 749 41.10 16.59 -19.16
C TRP A 749 39.82 17.09 -18.50
N SER A 750 38.89 16.18 -18.22
CA SER A 750 37.76 16.39 -17.31
C SER A 750 38.15 15.88 -15.93
N CYS A 751 38.31 16.77 -14.95
CA CYS A 751 38.70 16.40 -13.59
C CYS A 751 37.51 16.44 -12.62
N GLY A 752 37.50 15.55 -11.62
CA GLY A 752 36.48 15.55 -10.56
C GLY A 752 35.07 15.18 -11.02
N ILE A 753 34.94 14.22 -11.96
CA ILE A 753 33.65 13.66 -12.36
C ILE A 753 33.06 12.91 -11.16
N GLU A 754 31.91 13.36 -10.66
CA GLU A 754 31.30 12.81 -9.45
C GLU A 754 30.75 11.38 -9.65
N HIS A 755 30.96 10.53 -8.65
CA HIS A 755 30.43 9.17 -8.53
C HIS A 755 29.59 9.05 -7.23
N PRO A 756 28.41 9.71 -7.16
CA PRO A 756 27.58 9.74 -5.95
C PRO A 756 27.14 8.35 -5.47
N ILE A 757 26.99 7.37 -6.38
CA ILE A 757 26.66 5.98 -6.01
C ILE A 757 27.80 5.36 -5.21
N GLU A 758 29.05 5.48 -5.66
CA GLU A 758 30.23 4.99 -4.94
C GLU A 758 30.44 5.72 -3.61
N GLN A 759 30.24 7.04 -3.60
CA GLN A 759 30.31 7.84 -2.36
C GLN A 759 29.32 7.32 -1.30
N SER A 760 28.09 6.98 -1.69
CA SER A 760 27.07 6.41 -0.78
C SER A 760 27.44 5.03 -0.20
N ARG A 761 28.40 4.35 -0.82
CA ARG A 761 28.96 3.03 -0.41
C ARG A 761 30.25 3.15 0.39
N GLY A 762 30.68 4.37 0.71
CA GLY A 762 31.96 4.64 1.37
C GLY A 762 33.20 4.47 0.46
N GLN A 763 33.02 4.44 -0.86
CA GLN A 763 34.11 4.35 -1.83
C GLN A 763 34.52 5.75 -2.34
N THR A 764 35.58 5.81 -3.16
CA THR A 764 36.01 7.04 -3.83
C THR A 764 34.87 7.62 -4.66
N GLY A 765 34.50 8.87 -4.36
CA GLY A 765 33.32 9.53 -4.93
C GLY A 765 33.57 10.37 -6.18
N ALA A 766 34.75 10.29 -6.81
CA ALA A 766 35.05 11.01 -8.05
C ALA A 766 36.24 10.39 -8.81
N GLY A 767 36.31 10.65 -10.12
CA GLY A 767 37.43 10.29 -11.00
C GLY A 767 37.65 11.29 -12.13
N ASP A 768 38.72 11.10 -12.92
CA ASP A 768 39.11 11.97 -14.03
C ASP A 768 39.01 11.23 -15.38
N ALA A 769 38.88 11.95 -16.49
CA ALA A 769 38.86 11.34 -17.83
C ALA A 769 39.56 12.20 -18.88
N TYR A 770 40.16 11.56 -19.88
CA TYR A 770 40.95 12.21 -20.94
C TYR A 770 40.21 12.21 -22.28
N SER A 771 40.06 13.36 -22.92
CA SER A 771 39.49 13.45 -24.26
C SER A 771 40.59 13.77 -25.29
N PRO A 772 40.88 12.90 -26.27
CA PRO A 772 41.95 13.15 -27.26
C PRO A 772 41.68 14.32 -28.21
N GLY A 773 40.42 14.68 -28.40
CA GLY A 773 39.98 15.66 -29.39
C GLY A 773 38.47 15.67 -29.56
N TRP A 774 38.00 16.31 -30.62
CA TRP A 774 36.56 16.43 -30.91
C TRP A 774 36.25 16.25 -32.40
N PHE A 775 35.03 15.79 -32.68
CA PHE A 775 34.50 15.61 -34.03
C PHE A 775 33.54 16.75 -34.39
N SER A 776 33.58 17.22 -35.64
CA SER A 776 32.56 18.10 -36.23
C SER A 776 31.76 17.33 -37.28
N VAL A 777 30.50 17.02 -36.97
CA VAL A 777 29.68 16.12 -37.78
C VAL A 777 28.53 16.87 -38.44
N PRO A 778 28.53 17.09 -39.77
CA PRO A 778 27.40 17.74 -40.45
C PRO A 778 26.19 16.81 -40.50
N VAL A 779 25.02 17.29 -40.04
CA VAL A 779 23.78 16.51 -40.00
C VAL A 779 22.73 17.16 -40.90
N LYS A 780 22.64 16.66 -42.14
CA LYS A 780 21.63 17.10 -43.11
C LYS A 780 20.27 16.51 -42.74
N GLU A 781 19.20 17.23 -43.07
CA GLU A 781 17.83 16.73 -42.90
C GLU A 781 17.63 15.42 -43.69
N GLY A 782 17.09 14.40 -43.02
CA GLY A 782 16.88 13.06 -43.60
C GLY A 782 18.14 12.21 -43.78
N ALA A 783 19.34 12.74 -43.49
CA ALA A 783 20.58 11.97 -43.45
C ALA A 783 20.93 11.56 -42.02
N SER A 784 21.72 10.49 -41.87
CA SER A 784 22.29 10.10 -40.59
C SER A 784 23.79 9.88 -40.70
N VAL A 785 24.50 10.17 -39.61
CA VAL A 785 25.93 9.92 -39.49
C VAL A 785 26.15 8.95 -38.33
N HIS A 786 27.13 8.05 -38.47
CA HIS A 786 27.46 7.10 -37.43
C HIS A 786 28.76 7.49 -36.74
N LEU A 787 28.76 7.46 -35.40
CA LEU A 787 29.97 7.43 -34.57
C LEU A 787 30.17 5.98 -34.13
N VAL A 788 31.37 5.46 -34.37
CA VAL A 788 31.75 4.08 -34.01
C VAL A 788 32.91 4.14 -33.03
N ILE A 789 32.76 3.48 -31.89
CA ILE A 789 33.79 3.34 -30.85
C ILE A 789 34.03 1.85 -30.65
N SER A 790 35.21 1.36 -31.04
CA SER A 790 35.53 -0.07 -31.10
C SER A 790 36.83 -0.40 -30.38
N ALA A 791 36.77 -1.38 -29.50
CA ALA A 791 37.93 -2.02 -28.89
C ALA A 791 38.29 -3.38 -29.53
N ASP A 792 37.60 -3.78 -30.61
CA ASP A 792 37.98 -4.97 -31.37
C ASP A 792 39.15 -4.68 -32.34
N PRO A 793 40.05 -5.66 -32.55
CA PRO A 793 41.18 -5.51 -33.47
C PRO A 793 40.72 -5.36 -34.92
N VAL A 794 39.60 -5.99 -35.30
CA VAL A 794 39.01 -5.91 -36.63
C VAL A 794 37.75 -5.06 -36.55
N LEU A 795 37.77 -3.90 -37.21
CA LEU A 795 36.63 -2.98 -37.25
C LEU A 795 35.43 -3.57 -38.02
N PRO A 796 34.19 -3.19 -37.66
CA PRO A 796 33.01 -3.60 -38.42
C PRO A 796 33.01 -2.99 -39.83
N SER A 797 32.40 -3.68 -40.79
CA SER A 797 32.18 -3.14 -42.13
C SER A 797 31.11 -2.04 -42.12
N ALA A 798 31.12 -1.17 -43.13
CA ALA A 798 30.13 -0.10 -43.26
C ALA A 798 28.68 -0.63 -43.26
N ALA A 799 28.43 -1.76 -43.94
CA ALA A 799 27.11 -2.39 -43.97
C ALA A 799 26.61 -2.83 -42.58
N VAL A 800 27.50 -3.39 -41.73
CA VAL A 800 27.16 -3.77 -40.36
C VAL A 800 26.84 -2.53 -39.52
N VAL A 801 27.62 -1.45 -39.68
CA VAL A 801 27.40 -0.18 -38.99
C VAL A 801 26.07 0.46 -39.41
N GLU A 802 25.69 0.41 -40.68
CA GLU A 802 24.43 0.99 -41.18
C GLU A 802 23.17 0.18 -40.79
N GLN A 803 23.32 -1.12 -40.52
CA GLN A 803 22.20 -2.02 -40.27
C GLN A 803 22.02 -2.37 -38.78
N PHE A 804 22.91 -1.92 -37.89
CA PHE A 804 22.96 -2.35 -36.49
C PHE A 804 21.59 -2.32 -35.76
N ALA A 805 20.84 -1.22 -35.92
CA ALA A 805 19.54 -1.04 -35.28
C ALA A 805 18.47 -2.00 -35.83
N ARG A 806 18.46 -2.20 -37.15
CA ARG A 806 17.55 -3.15 -37.81
C ARG A 806 17.87 -4.58 -37.40
N ASP A 807 19.16 -4.92 -37.34
CA ASP A 807 19.62 -6.24 -36.91
C ASP A 807 19.24 -6.53 -35.46
N ARG A 808 19.34 -5.52 -34.57
CA ARG A 808 18.90 -5.65 -33.17
C ARG A 808 17.41 -5.88 -33.07
N GLN A 809 16.61 -5.07 -33.76
CA GLN A 809 15.16 -5.20 -33.76
C GLN A 809 14.73 -6.58 -34.28
N HIS A 810 15.34 -7.05 -35.37
CA HIS A 810 15.04 -8.37 -35.93
C HIS A 810 15.35 -9.51 -34.95
N ARG A 811 16.49 -9.44 -34.22
CA ARG A 811 16.82 -10.42 -33.17
C ARG A 811 15.79 -10.43 -32.04
N GLN A 812 15.35 -9.26 -31.58
CA GLN A 812 14.34 -9.14 -30.54
C GLN A 812 12.99 -9.70 -30.97
N GLU A 813 12.54 -9.35 -32.18
CA GLU A 813 11.28 -9.85 -32.74
C GLU A 813 11.29 -11.37 -32.90
N SER A 814 12.43 -11.93 -33.35
CA SER A 814 12.63 -13.37 -33.44
C SER A 814 12.56 -14.07 -32.07
N LEU A 815 13.21 -13.50 -31.05
CA LEU A 815 13.14 -14.00 -29.68
C LEU A 815 11.71 -13.95 -29.12
N LEU A 816 11.02 -12.83 -29.30
CA LEU A 816 9.63 -12.65 -28.88
C LEU A 816 8.71 -13.65 -29.57
N HIS A 817 8.90 -13.90 -30.86
CA HIS A 817 8.17 -14.92 -31.60
C HIS A 817 8.42 -16.33 -31.05
N ARG A 818 9.69 -16.71 -30.84
CA ARG A 818 10.08 -18.00 -30.24
C ARG A 818 9.48 -18.21 -28.84
N SER A 819 9.37 -17.15 -28.05
CA SER A 819 8.82 -17.22 -26.69
C SER A 819 7.31 -17.50 -26.65
N GLY A 820 6.56 -17.07 -27.67
CA GLY A 820 5.09 -17.10 -27.67
C GLY A 820 4.44 -16.07 -26.75
N ILE A 821 5.16 -15.02 -26.32
CA ILE A 821 4.60 -13.92 -25.51
C ILE A 821 3.79 -12.96 -26.41
N SER A 822 2.53 -12.74 -26.04
CA SER A 822 1.57 -11.95 -26.84
C SER A 822 1.97 -10.46 -26.97
N LYS A 823 1.40 -9.76 -27.96
CA LYS A 823 1.61 -8.31 -28.13
C LYS A 823 1.06 -7.45 -26.98
N GLY A 824 0.03 -7.92 -26.29
CA GLY A 824 -0.58 -7.22 -25.16
C GLY A 824 0.20 -7.37 -23.85
N ASP A 825 1.04 -8.40 -23.71
CA ASP A 825 1.80 -8.66 -22.49
C ASP A 825 3.08 -7.80 -22.41
N LYS A 826 2.90 -6.51 -22.10
CA LYS A 826 4.01 -5.55 -22.04
C LYS A 826 5.06 -5.92 -21.00
N LEU A 827 4.63 -6.38 -19.82
CA LEU A 827 5.56 -6.75 -18.74
C LEU A 827 6.36 -8.01 -19.10
N GLY A 828 5.71 -9.07 -19.60
CA GLY A 828 6.40 -10.30 -20.00
C GLY A 828 7.47 -10.06 -21.07
N ARG A 829 7.21 -9.13 -22.00
CA ARG A 829 8.18 -8.73 -23.03
C ARG A 829 9.38 -7.99 -22.47
N ALA A 830 9.14 -7.04 -21.55
CA ALA A 830 10.22 -6.33 -20.89
C ALA A 830 11.10 -7.28 -20.07
N LEU A 831 10.50 -8.21 -19.34
CA LEU A 831 11.22 -9.22 -18.57
C LEU A 831 12.04 -10.17 -19.46
N LEU A 832 11.51 -10.58 -20.62
CA LEU A 832 12.26 -11.40 -21.60
C LEU A 832 13.47 -10.64 -22.17
N ASN A 833 13.27 -9.39 -22.56
CA ASN A 833 14.36 -8.54 -23.06
C ASN A 833 15.44 -8.34 -21.99
N SER A 834 15.02 -8.17 -20.73
CA SER A 834 15.93 -8.07 -19.59
C SER A 834 16.75 -9.34 -19.40
N ALA A 835 16.10 -10.51 -19.32
CA ALA A 835 16.76 -11.80 -19.12
C ALA A 835 17.76 -12.12 -20.26
N GLN A 836 17.44 -11.77 -21.50
CA GLN A 836 18.32 -11.96 -22.66
C GLN A 836 19.64 -11.19 -22.55
N ALA A 837 19.65 -10.03 -21.91
CA ALA A 837 20.83 -9.16 -21.85
C ALA A 837 22.02 -9.80 -21.13
N PHE A 838 21.74 -10.77 -20.26
CA PHE A 838 22.72 -11.47 -19.42
C PHE A 838 23.30 -12.74 -20.06
N VAL A 839 22.72 -13.22 -21.17
CA VAL A 839 23.18 -14.43 -21.87
C VAL A 839 24.44 -14.11 -22.68
N VAL A 840 25.55 -14.76 -22.35
CA VAL A 840 26.85 -14.52 -22.99
C VAL A 840 27.50 -15.80 -23.50
N ARG A 841 28.45 -15.65 -24.42
CA ARG A 841 29.27 -16.75 -24.93
C ARG A 841 30.28 -17.23 -23.88
N ARG A 842 30.49 -18.54 -23.83
CA ARG A 842 31.59 -19.21 -23.12
C ARG A 842 32.14 -20.36 -23.97
N GLY A 843 33.21 -20.11 -24.71
CA GLY A 843 33.69 -21.01 -25.77
C GLY A 843 32.59 -21.23 -26.82
N ASP A 844 32.32 -22.50 -27.15
CA ASP A 844 31.22 -22.90 -28.05
C ASP A 844 29.83 -22.91 -27.40
N TYR A 845 29.73 -22.58 -26.11
CA TYR A 845 28.51 -22.69 -25.30
C TYR A 845 28.02 -21.31 -24.84
N LYS A 846 26.92 -21.32 -24.07
CA LYS A 846 26.37 -20.15 -23.39
C LYS A 846 26.53 -20.27 -21.88
N THR A 847 26.66 -19.11 -21.24
CA THR A 847 26.61 -18.92 -19.78
C THR A 847 25.83 -17.63 -19.50
N VAL A 848 25.67 -17.28 -18.22
CA VAL A 848 24.97 -16.07 -17.78
C VAL A 848 25.91 -15.22 -16.95
N VAL A 849 26.01 -13.94 -17.29
CA VAL A 849 26.58 -12.93 -16.37
C VAL A 849 25.52 -12.63 -15.30
N ALA A 850 25.83 -12.83 -14.03
CA ALA A 850 24.83 -12.70 -12.95
C ALA A 850 24.24 -11.29 -12.82
N GLY A 851 24.96 -10.26 -13.24
CA GLY A 851 24.45 -8.89 -13.28
C GLY A 851 25.48 -7.88 -13.77
N TYR A 852 24.97 -6.77 -14.30
CA TYR A 852 25.77 -5.63 -14.72
C TYR A 852 25.63 -4.49 -13.71
N PRO A 853 26.73 -3.85 -13.30
CA PRO A 853 27.98 -3.81 -14.05
C PRO A 853 29.10 -4.75 -13.60
N TRP A 854 29.04 -5.33 -12.40
CA TRP A 854 30.24 -5.92 -11.77
C TRP A 854 30.30 -7.45 -11.60
N PHE A 855 29.25 -8.20 -11.94
CA PHE A 855 29.33 -9.66 -11.81
C PHE A 855 29.89 -10.34 -13.08
N LEU A 856 30.34 -11.58 -12.88
CA LEU A 856 30.71 -12.56 -13.91
C LEU A 856 29.71 -13.73 -13.89
N ASP A 857 30.08 -14.91 -14.37
CA ASP A 857 29.23 -16.11 -14.28
C ASP A 857 29.32 -16.79 -12.91
N TRP A 858 28.20 -16.74 -12.19
CA TRP A 858 28.01 -17.38 -10.88
C TRP A 858 27.13 -18.60 -11.05
N GLY A 859 27.55 -19.76 -10.55
CA GLY A 859 26.90 -21.05 -10.81
C GLY A 859 25.48 -21.10 -10.29
N ARG A 860 25.25 -20.64 -9.06
CA ARG A 860 23.92 -20.53 -8.47
C ARG A 860 23.00 -19.64 -9.31
N ASP A 861 23.39 -18.40 -9.55
CA ASP A 861 22.63 -17.42 -10.33
C ASP A 861 22.32 -17.95 -11.72
N THR A 862 23.31 -18.54 -12.38
CA THR A 862 23.18 -19.07 -13.74
C THR A 862 22.13 -20.18 -13.83
N LEU A 863 22.10 -21.09 -12.83
CA LEU A 863 21.13 -22.18 -12.78
C LEU A 863 19.73 -21.69 -12.41
N ILE A 864 19.59 -20.71 -11.51
CA ILE A 864 18.29 -20.06 -11.24
C ILE A 864 17.81 -19.34 -12.51
N CYS A 865 18.70 -18.60 -13.18
CA CYS A 865 18.39 -17.91 -14.43
C CYS A 865 17.91 -18.85 -15.54
N ALA A 866 18.51 -20.03 -15.63
CA ALA A 866 18.18 -21.03 -16.64
C ALA A 866 16.69 -21.39 -16.65
N ARG A 867 16.02 -21.38 -15.49
CA ARG A 867 14.57 -21.64 -15.38
C ARG A 867 13.75 -20.57 -16.07
N GLY A 868 14.09 -19.30 -15.86
CA GLY A 868 13.47 -18.16 -16.55
C GLY A 868 13.78 -18.11 -18.04
N LEU A 869 15.01 -18.45 -18.44
CA LEU A 869 15.39 -18.55 -19.85
C LEU A 869 14.63 -19.69 -20.56
N LEU A 870 14.47 -20.84 -19.92
CA LEU A 870 13.65 -21.95 -20.40
C LEU A 870 12.20 -21.50 -20.56
N ALA A 871 11.65 -20.85 -19.53
CA ALA A 871 10.34 -20.24 -19.61
C ALA A 871 10.26 -19.21 -20.73
N GLY A 872 11.33 -18.50 -21.10
CA GLY A 872 11.41 -17.56 -22.20
C GLY A 872 11.55 -18.19 -23.61
N GLY A 873 11.70 -19.51 -23.73
CA GLY A 873 11.90 -20.20 -25.02
C GLY A 873 13.36 -20.34 -25.46
N LEU A 874 14.31 -20.09 -24.57
CA LEU A 874 15.76 -20.27 -24.78
C LEU A 874 16.22 -21.70 -24.44
N VAL A 875 15.56 -22.68 -25.04
CA VAL A 875 15.74 -24.11 -24.72
C VAL A 875 17.17 -24.59 -25.01
N GLU A 876 17.74 -24.22 -26.16
CA GLU A 876 19.08 -24.65 -26.55
C GLU A 876 20.17 -23.96 -25.73
N GLU A 877 19.99 -22.68 -25.40
CA GLU A 877 20.92 -21.92 -24.56
C GLU A 877 20.98 -22.52 -23.13
N VAL A 878 19.83 -22.92 -22.57
CA VAL A 878 19.76 -23.61 -21.27
C VAL A 878 20.43 -24.98 -21.31
N LYS A 879 20.24 -25.75 -22.39
CA LYS A 879 20.92 -27.02 -22.59
C LYS A 879 22.44 -26.85 -22.63
N GLN A 880 22.94 -25.85 -23.36
CA GLN A 880 24.37 -25.55 -23.44
C GLN A 880 24.95 -25.15 -22.07
N LEU A 881 24.21 -24.35 -21.30
CA LEU A 881 24.57 -23.97 -19.93
C LEU A 881 24.68 -25.20 -19.01
N LEU A 882 23.73 -26.13 -19.06
CA LEU A 882 23.80 -27.38 -18.30
C LEU A 882 25.00 -28.25 -18.69
N GLN A 883 25.37 -28.26 -19.97
CA GLN A 883 26.58 -28.97 -20.42
C GLN A 883 27.85 -28.33 -19.86
N VAL A 884 27.93 -27.00 -19.83
CA VAL A 884 29.07 -26.28 -19.22
C VAL A 884 29.20 -26.62 -17.74
N PHE A 885 28.14 -26.46 -16.94
CA PHE A 885 28.21 -26.75 -15.51
C PHE A 885 28.40 -28.23 -15.21
N GLY A 886 27.79 -29.11 -16.01
CA GLY A 886 27.96 -30.56 -15.87
C GLY A 886 29.40 -31.04 -16.05
N ARG A 887 30.19 -30.38 -16.91
CA ARG A 887 31.64 -30.65 -17.06
C ARG A 887 32.44 -30.32 -15.82
N PHE A 888 32.02 -29.27 -15.10
CA PHE A 888 32.72 -28.84 -13.92
C PHE A 888 32.35 -29.66 -12.69
N GLU A 889 31.31 -30.51 -12.73
CA GLU A 889 30.96 -31.35 -11.58
C GLU A 889 32.11 -32.29 -11.20
N SER A 890 32.40 -32.33 -9.91
CA SER A 890 33.36 -33.27 -9.33
C SER A 890 32.94 -33.63 -7.90
N HIS A 891 32.79 -34.93 -7.64
CA HIS A 891 32.44 -35.48 -6.32
C HIS A 891 31.22 -34.80 -5.65
N GLY A 892 30.18 -34.54 -6.45
CA GLY A 892 28.94 -33.88 -6.05
C GLY A 892 28.99 -32.36 -5.95
N THR A 893 30.14 -31.73 -6.18
CA THR A 893 30.30 -30.27 -6.07
C THR A 893 30.32 -29.59 -7.43
N LEU A 894 29.74 -28.39 -7.51
CA LEU A 894 29.81 -27.48 -8.65
C LEU A 894 30.52 -26.17 -8.25
N PRO A 895 31.11 -25.45 -9.21
CA PRO A 895 31.68 -24.14 -8.94
C PRO A 895 30.59 -23.12 -8.58
N ASN A 896 30.82 -22.33 -7.53
CA ASN A 896 29.95 -21.19 -7.17
C ASN A 896 30.26 -19.98 -8.06
N THR A 897 31.53 -19.72 -8.36
CA THR A 897 31.95 -18.66 -9.28
C THR A 897 32.88 -19.20 -10.34
N LEU A 898 32.74 -18.69 -11.56
CA LEU A 898 33.66 -18.90 -12.68
C LEU A 898 34.34 -17.56 -12.98
N HIS A 899 35.64 -17.46 -12.72
CA HIS A 899 36.42 -16.25 -13.00
C HIS A 899 37.30 -16.50 -14.22
N GLY A 900 36.79 -16.17 -15.41
CA GLY A 900 37.44 -16.60 -16.64
C GLY A 900 37.50 -18.13 -16.69
N GLU A 901 38.70 -18.69 -16.70
CA GLU A 901 38.93 -20.14 -16.69
C GLU A 901 39.01 -20.76 -15.28
N ASN A 902 39.04 -19.94 -14.23
CA ASN A 902 39.17 -20.42 -12.85
C ASN A 902 37.81 -20.88 -12.29
N ALA A 903 37.69 -22.18 -11.99
CA ALA A 903 36.52 -22.83 -11.40
C ALA A 903 36.80 -23.42 -9.99
N SER A 904 37.78 -22.86 -9.27
CA SER A 904 38.23 -23.39 -7.97
C SER A 904 37.27 -23.10 -6.81
N ASN A 905 36.48 -22.02 -6.87
CA ASN A 905 35.50 -21.72 -5.84
C ASN A 905 34.31 -22.68 -5.94
N ARG A 906 34.15 -23.54 -4.93
CA ARG A 906 33.08 -24.56 -4.83
C ARG A 906 32.34 -24.44 -3.50
N GLU A 907 32.29 -23.23 -2.94
CA GLU A 907 31.62 -22.93 -1.67
C GLU A 907 30.11 -22.72 -1.89
N THR A 908 29.41 -23.79 -2.25
CA THR A 908 27.96 -23.76 -2.51
C THR A 908 27.32 -25.11 -2.19
N SER A 909 26.19 -25.07 -1.47
CA SER A 909 25.35 -26.23 -1.17
C SER A 909 24.13 -26.32 -2.09
N ASP A 910 23.72 -25.21 -2.69
CA ASP A 910 22.50 -25.07 -3.48
C ASP A 910 22.72 -25.21 -4.98
N ALA A 911 23.85 -24.78 -5.55
CA ALA A 911 24.07 -24.84 -7.00
C ALA A 911 23.94 -26.27 -7.58
N PRO A 912 24.52 -27.34 -6.98
CA PRO A 912 24.32 -28.71 -7.46
C PRO A 912 22.85 -29.16 -7.41
N LEU A 913 22.07 -28.65 -6.47
CA LEU A 913 20.66 -29.03 -6.34
C LEU A 913 19.78 -28.26 -7.34
N TRP A 914 20.07 -26.98 -7.59
CA TRP A 914 19.45 -26.19 -8.67
C TRP A 914 19.71 -26.81 -10.04
N TYR A 915 20.89 -27.40 -10.27
CA TYR A 915 21.19 -28.15 -11.49
C TYR A 915 20.17 -29.27 -11.74
N GLY A 916 19.76 -29.99 -10.69
CA GLY A 916 18.70 -31.01 -10.75
C GLY A 916 17.35 -30.44 -11.15
N VAL A 917 16.96 -29.30 -10.55
CA VAL A 917 15.70 -28.59 -10.87
C VAL A 917 15.65 -28.22 -12.34
N VAL A 918 16.70 -27.59 -12.88
CA VAL A 918 16.75 -27.18 -14.29
C VAL A 918 16.72 -28.40 -15.22
N CYS A 919 17.40 -29.49 -14.87
CA CYS A 919 17.31 -30.74 -15.63
C CYS A 919 15.87 -31.30 -15.64
N GLU A 920 15.16 -31.26 -14.52
CA GLU A 920 13.78 -31.74 -14.43
C GLU A 920 12.82 -30.87 -15.26
N GLU A 921 12.96 -29.55 -15.18
CA GLU A 921 12.13 -28.61 -15.94
C GLU A 921 12.39 -28.73 -17.46
N LEU A 922 13.65 -28.93 -17.86
CA LEU A 922 14.02 -29.16 -19.26
C LEU A 922 13.41 -30.45 -19.81
N VAL A 923 13.30 -31.49 -18.98
CA VAL A 923 12.61 -32.75 -19.32
C VAL A 923 11.12 -32.54 -19.52
N GLY A 924 10.49 -31.63 -18.79
CA GLY A 924 9.10 -31.23 -19.05
C GLY A 924 8.87 -30.61 -20.44
N THR A 925 9.93 -30.05 -21.04
CA THR A 925 9.88 -29.41 -22.37
C THR A 925 10.30 -30.36 -23.50
N LEU A 926 11.38 -31.11 -23.29
CA LEU A 926 12.01 -31.93 -24.33
C LEU A 926 11.77 -33.43 -24.16
N GLY A 927 11.40 -33.92 -22.98
CA GLY A 927 11.25 -35.35 -22.67
C GLY A 927 12.50 -35.98 -22.04
N ASN A 928 12.38 -37.26 -21.63
CA ASN A 928 13.39 -37.97 -20.83
C ASN A 928 14.73 -38.21 -21.53
N GLN A 929 14.79 -38.16 -22.86
CA GLN A 929 16.03 -38.34 -23.62
C GLN A 929 17.09 -37.29 -23.29
N ILE A 930 16.69 -36.15 -22.72
CA ILE A 930 17.62 -35.13 -22.24
C ILE A 930 18.61 -35.67 -21.22
N TYR A 931 18.21 -36.60 -20.36
CA TYR A 931 19.11 -37.20 -19.38
C TYR A 931 20.30 -37.93 -20.02
N GLN A 932 20.21 -38.34 -21.30
CA GLN A 932 21.29 -38.97 -22.06
C GLN A 932 22.19 -37.96 -22.80
N THR A 933 21.94 -36.66 -22.67
CA THR A 933 22.78 -35.63 -23.28
C THR A 933 24.20 -35.70 -22.70
N PRO A 934 25.24 -35.84 -23.53
CA PRO A 934 26.61 -35.84 -23.05
C PRO A 934 27.01 -34.43 -22.58
N VAL A 935 27.63 -34.34 -21.40
CA VAL A 935 28.21 -33.09 -20.91
C VAL A 935 29.59 -32.86 -21.49
N GLU A 936 30.34 -33.92 -21.80
CA GLU A 936 31.70 -33.87 -22.35
C GLU A 936 31.95 -34.94 -23.42
N GLN A 937 33.06 -34.84 -24.16
CA GLN A 937 33.40 -35.78 -25.23
C GLN A 937 33.61 -37.23 -24.74
N GLY A 938 33.91 -37.43 -23.43
CA GLY A 938 34.09 -38.74 -22.81
C GLY A 938 32.80 -39.53 -22.52
N GLY A 939 31.62 -39.01 -22.88
CA GLY A 939 30.36 -39.74 -22.81
C GLY A 939 29.62 -39.67 -21.46
N ARG A 940 30.12 -38.92 -20.48
CA ARG A 940 29.39 -38.64 -19.23
C ARG A 940 28.09 -37.89 -19.53
N THR A 941 26.96 -38.39 -19.04
CA THR A 941 25.63 -37.82 -19.34
C THR A 941 25.09 -36.96 -18.20
N LEU A 942 24.07 -36.14 -18.47
CA LEU A 942 23.33 -35.41 -17.43
C LEU A 942 22.83 -36.33 -16.31
N ALA A 943 22.32 -37.52 -16.65
CA ALA A 943 21.92 -38.53 -15.65
C ALA A 943 23.08 -38.93 -14.73
N ALA A 944 24.26 -39.16 -15.30
CA ALA A 944 25.45 -39.55 -14.54
C ALA A 944 25.91 -38.42 -13.59
N VAL A 945 25.75 -37.15 -13.99
CA VAL A 945 26.01 -36.00 -13.13
C VAL A 945 25.01 -35.96 -11.95
N LEU A 946 23.71 -36.12 -12.21
CA LEU A 946 22.69 -36.12 -11.14
C LEU A 946 22.88 -37.25 -10.13
N ARG A 947 23.22 -38.46 -10.60
CA ARG A 947 23.56 -39.60 -9.73
C ARG A 947 24.79 -39.30 -8.87
N SER A 948 25.81 -38.68 -9.46
CA SER A 948 27.02 -38.28 -8.73
C SER A 948 26.70 -37.29 -7.62
N ILE A 949 25.92 -36.25 -7.91
CA ILE A 949 25.48 -35.26 -6.91
C ILE A 949 24.72 -35.94 -5.78
N ALA A 950 23.71 -36.77 -6.10
CA ALA A 950 22.91 -37.40 -5.07
C ALA A 950 23.70 -38.37 -4.18
N ALA A 951 24.58 -39.19 -4.77
CA ALA A 951 25.42 -40.11 -4.02
C ALA A 951 26.40 -39.37 -3.08
N HIS A 952 27.07 -38.33 -3.56
CA HIS A 952 28.03 -37.60 -2.73
C HIS A 952 27.37 -36.68 -1.70
N TYR A 953 26.15 -36.19 -1.92
CA TYR A 953 25.39 -35.52 -0.85
C TYR A 953 24.99 -36.50 0.26
N ARG A 954 24.58 -37.73 -0.11
CA ARG A 954 24.27 -38.81 0.83
C ARG A 954 25.52 -39.24 1.63
N ASP A 955 26.64 -39.44 0.95
CA ASP A 955 27.84 -40.05 1.52
C ASP A 955 28.82 -39.02 2.12
N GLY A 956 28.74 -37.77 1.67
CA GLY A 956 29.59 -36.65 2.08
C GLY A 956 30.44 -36.11 0.94
N THR A 957 30.45 -34.79 0.76
CA THR A 957 31.27 -34.10 -0.25
C THR A 957 32.62 -33.65 0.33
N PRO A 958 33.65 -33.42 -0.51
CA PRO A 958 34.96 -32.97 -0.04
C PRO A 958 34.94 -31.61 0.70
N ASN A 959 33.98 -30.74 0.36
CA ASN A 959 33.80 -29.42 0.97
C ASN A 959 32.90 -29.43 2.22
N GLY A 960 32.50 -30.62 2.71
CA GLY A 960 31.88 -30.79 4.02
C GLY A 960 30.36 -30.95 4.06
N ILE A 961 29.67 -30.86 2.93
CA ILE A 961 28.22 -31.12 2.82
C ILE A 961 27.98 -32.61 3.07
N ARG A 962 26.97 -32.96 3.86
CA ARG A 962 26.66 -34.36 4.16
C ARG A 962 25.24 -34.57 4.63
N MET A 963 24.72 -35.76 4.39
CA MET A 963 23.44 -36.19 4.94
C MET A 963 23.59 -36.64 6.40
N ASP A 964 22.59 -36.31 7.22
CA ASP A 964 22.33 -36.95 8.50
C ASP A 964 21.54 -38.25 8.28
N ALA A 965 22.11 -39.37 8.71
CA ALA A 965 21.53 -40.69 8.48
C ALA A 965 20.20 -40.90 9.22
N GLU A 966 19.99 -40.28 10.39
CA GLU A 966 18.75 -40.45 11.17
C GLU A 966 17.58 -39.70 10.54
N SER A 967 17.79 -38.48 10.03
CA SER A 967 16.73 -37.65 9.45
C SER A 967 16.61 -37.75 7.93
N GLY A 968 17.69 -38.06 7.21
CA GLY A 968 17.79 -37.95 5.76
C GLY A 968 18.00 -36.52 5.24
N LEU A 969 18.22 -35.56 6.14
CA LEU A 969 18.42 -34.14 5.82
C LEU A 969 19.89 -33.81 5.56
N ILE A 970 20.16 -32.73 4.82
CA ILE A 970 21.50 -32.29 4.41
C ILE A 970 22.01 -31.18 5.33
N TRP A 971 23.16 -31.44 5.95
CA TRP A 971 23.94 -30.45 6.68
C TRP A 971 24.79 -29.61 5.71
N SER A 972 24.82 -28.30 5.91
CA SER A 972 25.52 -27.30 5.11
C SER A 972 26.48 -26.47 5.98
N PRO A 973 27.69 -26.16 5.47
CA PRO A 973 28.58 -25.16 6.07
C PRO A 973 27.99 -23.74 6.07
N THR A 974 28.56 -22.87 6.92
CA THR A 974 28.06 -21.54 7.28
C THR A 974 27.78 -20.58 6.12
N HIS A 975 28.60 -20.58 5.06
CA HIS A 975 28.55 -19.59 3.97
C HIS A 975 28.21 -20.20 2.60
N PHE A 976 27.61 -21.40 2.57
CA PHE A 976 27.39 -22.14 1.31
C PHE A 976 25.99 -21.93 0.71
N THR A 977 25.09 -21.24 1.41
CA THR A 977 23.76 -20.88 0.87
C THR A 977 23.83 -19.58 0.09
N TRP A 978 22.75 -19.15 -0.58
CA TRP A 978 22.71 -17.84 -1.23
C TRP A 978 22.84 -16.63 -0.28
N MET A 979 22.60 -16.84 1.02
CA MET A 979 22.91 -15.87 2.05
C MET A 979 24.36 -16.06 2.52
N ASP A 980 25.35 -15.66 1.70
CA ASP A 980 26.77 -16.09 1.78
C ASP A 980 27.74 -15.02 2.32
N THR A 981 27.27 -14.04 3.07
CA THR A 981 28.17 -13.02 3.63
C THR A 981 29.13 -13.62 4.68
N ASN A 982 30.43 -13.63 4.38
CA ASN A 982 31.46 -14.35 5.16
C ASN A 982 32.25 -13.48 6.16
N TYR A 983 32.78 -12.31 5.77
CA TYR A 983 33.55 -11.44 6.67
C TYR A 983 33.02 -10.00 6.66
N PRO A 984 32.27 -9.56 7.71
CA PRO A 984 31.80 -10.37 8.84
C PRO A 984 30.73 -11.38 8.42
N ALA A 985 30.56 -12.44 9.22
CA ALA A 985 29.53 -13.45 9.00
C ALA A 985 28.14 -12.86 9.30
N GLY A 986 27.52 -12.22 8.31
CA GLY A 986 26.26 -11.50 8.49
C GLY A 986 25.06 -12.44 8.66
N THR A 987 25.06 -13.58 7.97
CA THR A 987 23.96 -14.55 7.97
C THR A 987 24.48 -15.98 8.03
N PRO A 988 25.10 -16.39 9.15
CA PRO A 988 25.57 -17.75 9.32
C PRO A 988 24.38 -18.72 9.29
N ARG A 989 24.36 -19.61 8.28
CA ARG A 989 23.32 -20.66 8.12
C ARG A 989 23.95 -22.06 8.18
N GLU A 990 24.81 -22.25 9.16
CA GLU A 990 25.44 -23.54 9.46
C GLU A 990 24.41 -24.49 10.09
N GLY A 991 24.25 -25.68 9.52
CA GLY A 991 23.24 -26.65 9.97
C GLY A 991 22.40 -27.14 8.81
N TYR A 992 21.07 -27.12 8.94
CA TYR A 992 20.14 -27.63 7.93
C TYR A 992 19.25 -26.49 7.37
N PRO A 993 19.69 -25.75 6.33
CA PRO A 993 18.92 -24.67 5.73
C PRO A 993 17.67 -25.19 5.00
N VAL A 994 16.54 -24.49 5.13
CA VAL A 994 15.22 -24.95 4.68
C VAL A 994 15.14 -25.24 3.18
N GLU A 995 15.72 -24.38 2.33
CA GLU A 995 15.67 -24.54 0.88
C GLU A 995 16.55 -25.68 0.38
N ILE A 996 17.68 -25.94 1.05
CA ILE A 996 18.56 -27.07 0.74
C ILE A 996 17.80 -28.38 0.93
N GLN A 997 16.97 -28.47 1.98
CA GLN A 997 16.17 -29.68 2.23
C GLN A 997 15.10 -29.88 1.15
N ALA A 998 14.39 -28.80 0.78
CA ALA A 998 13.37 -28.87 -0.25
C ALA A 998 13.95 -29.27 -1.62
N LEU A 999 15.09 -28.69 -1.99
CA LEU A 999 15.82 -29.02 -3.22
C LEU A 999 16.37 -30.46 -3.17
N TRP A 1000 16.89 -30.91 -2.04
CA TRP A 1000 17.39 -32.27 -1.84
C TRP A 1000 16.30 -33.33 -1.99
N ILE A 1001 15.16 -33.16 -1.32
CA ILE A 1001 14.01 -34.08 -1.43
C ILE A 1001 13.55 -34.19 -2.88
N ARG A 1002 13.58 -33.07 -3.62
CA ARG A 1002 13.24 -33.06 -5.04
C ARG A 1002 14.26 -33.82 -5.89
N LEU A 1003 15.55 -33.63 -5.65
CA LEU A 1003 16.61 -34.38 -6.34
C LEU A 1003 16.50 -35.89 -6.07
N LEU A 1004 16.22 -36.30 -4.84
CA LEU A 1004 16.01 -37.71 -4.50
C LEU A 1004 14.88 -38.34 -5.32
N LYS A 1005 13.73 -37.66 -5.40
CA LYS A 1005 12.59 -38.09 -6.22
C LYS A 1005 12.93 -38.13 -7.71
N GLN A 1006 13.77 -37.22 -8.18
CA GLN A 1006 14.23 -37.19 -9.57
C GLN A 1006 15.16 -38.36 -9.88
N VAL A 1007 16.19 -38.59 -9.05
CA VAL A 1007 17.14 -39.71 -9.23
C VAL A 1007 16.43 -41.06 -9.14
N ALA A 1008 15.44 -41.21 -8.26
CA ALA A 1008 14.62 -42.43 -8.22
C ALA A 1008 13.95 -42.77 -9.56
N LYS A 1009 13.61 -41.78 -10.40
CA LYS A 1009 13.04 -42.00 -11.75
C LYS A 1009 14.09 -42.44 -12.78
N LEU A 1010 15.38 -42.28 -12.48
CA LEU A 1010 16.51 -42.62 -13.36
C LEU A 1010 17.10 -44.00 -13.07
N GLU A 1011 16.71 -44.62 -11.95
CA GLU A 1011 17.25 -45.89 -11.49
C GLU A 1011 16.37 -47.09 -11.89
N ASP A 1012 16.94 -48.29 -11.76
CA ASP A 1012 16.18 -49.53 -11.83
C ASP A 1012 15.15 -49.64 -10.68
N PRO A 1013 14.17 -50.56 -10.75
CA PRO A 1013 13.11 -50.64 -9.73
C PRO A 1013 13.60 -50.86 -8.28
N SER A 1014 14.77 -51.47 -8.08
CA SER A 1014 15.31 -51.75 -6.74
C SER A 1014 15.95 -50.50 -6.15
N ALA A 1015 16.89 -49.89 -6.87
CA ALA A 1015 17.55 -48.66 -6.45
C ALA A 1015 16.55 -47.49 -6.40
N SER A 1016 15.56 -47.44 -7.29
CA SER A 1016 14.45 -46.49 -7.24
C SER A 1016 13.70 -46.53 -5.91
N ARG A 1017 13.45 -47.73 -5.36
CA ARG A 1017 12.76 -47.91 -4.08
C ARG A 1017 13.58 -47.34 -2.91
N GLU A 1018 14.89 -47.55 -2.91
CA GLU A 1018 15.79 -47.02 -1.86
C GLU A 1018 15.79 -45.49 -1.84
N TRP A 1019 15.91 -44.86 -3.02
CA TRP A 1019 15.86 -43.39 -3.14
C TRP A 1019 14.49 -42.82 -2.75
N MET A 1020 13.39 -43.48 -3.12
CA MET A 1020 12.04 -43.06 -2.71
C MET A 1020 11.80 -43.18 -1.21
N GLN A 1021 12.32 -44.24 -0.57
CA GLN A 1021 12.25 -44.39 0.88
C GLN A 1021 13.05 -43.28 1.59
N LEU A 1022 14.25 -42.96 1.07
CA LEU A 1022 15.05 -41.86 1.59
C LEU A 1022 14.34 -40.50 1.42
N ALA A 1023 13.70 -40.26 0.26
CA ALA A 1023 12.92 -39.05 0.01
C ALA A 1023 11.76 -38.92 1.01
N ALA A 1024 11.01 -40.00 1.23
CA ALA A 1024 9.89 -40.02 2.18
C ALA A 1024 10.36 -39.77 3.62
N LYS A 1025 11.51 -40.35 4.00
CA LYS A 1025 12.14 -40.13 5.30
C LYS A 1025 12.56 -38.67 5.49
N ALA A 1026 13.25 -38.09 4.52
CA ALA A 1026 13.66 -36.69 4.54
C ALA A 1026 12.46 -35.74 4.60
N GLU A 1027 11.40 -36.01 3.83
CA GLU A 1027 10.16 -35.23 3.83
C GLU A 1027 9.43 -35.30 5.18
N GLN A 1028 9.36 -36.48 5.81
CA GLN A 1028 8.78 -36.62 7.16
C GLN A 1028 9.60 -35.86 8.22
N SER A 1029 10.94 -35.95 8.17
CA SER A 1029 11.83 -35.20 9.07
C SER A 1029 11.69 -33.70 8.87
N PHE A 1030 11.64 -33.24 7.61
CA PHE A 1030 11.43 -31.84 7.27
C PHE A 1030 10.14 -31.30 7.90
N MET A 1031 9.03 -32.00 7.71
CA MET A 1031 7.72 -31.58 8.21
C MET A 1031 7.59 -31.60 9.74
N SER A 1032 8.36 -32.44 10.42
CA SER A 1032 8.33 -32.58 11.89
C SER A 1032 9.30 -31.64 12.61
N LEU A 1033 10.47 -31.36 12.02
CA LEU A 1033 11.52 -30.57 12.67
C LEU A 1033 11.45 -29.07 12.34
N PHE A 1034 10.96 -28.68 11.14
CA PHE A 1034 10.97 -27.28 10.72
C PHE A 1034 9.69 -26.51 11.03
N TRP A 1035 8.53 -27.17 11.11
CA TRP A 1035 7.25 -26.45 11.25
C TRP A 1035 7.08 -25.82 12.64
N GLN A 1036 6.82 -24.52 12.66
CA GLN A 1036 6.64 -23.72 13.88
C GLN A 1036 5.16 -23.31 14.01
N GLU A 1037 4.44 -24.06 14.84
CA GLU A 1037 2.97 -23.96 14.94
C GLU A 1037 2.50 -22.58 15.39
N ASP A 1038 3.24 -21.89 16.26
CA ASP A 1038 2.88 -20.59 16.80
C ASP A 1038 3.21 -19.43 15.85
N MET A 1039 4.22 -19.58 15.00
CA MET A 1039 4.58 -18.57 14.00
C MET A 1039 3.93 -18.82 12.63
N GLY A 1040 3.33 -20.00 12.40
CA GLY A 1040 2.66 -20.32 11.13
C GLY A 1040 3.61 -20.43 9.94
N THR A 1041 4.89 -20.69 10.18
CA THR A 1041 5.95 -20.78 9.16
C THR A 1041 6.90 -21.95 9.45
N LEU A 1042 7.88 -22.14 8.56
CA LEU A 1042 9.03 -23.02 8.78
C LEU A 1042 10.18 -22.24 9.42
N ALA A 1043 10.96 -22.89 10.28
CA ALA A 1043 12.30 -22.44 10.63
C ALA A 1043 13.12 -22.23 9.35
N ASP A 1044 13.95 -21.20 9.30
CA ASP A 1044 14.82 -20.95 8.15
C ASP A 1044 16.03 -21.89 8.13
N VAL A 1045 16.54 -22.23 9.32
CA VAL A 1045 17.63 -23.20 9.49
C VAL A 1045 17.49 -23.93 10.83
N LEU A 1046 17.75 -25.24 10.82
CA LEU A 1046 18.07 -25.95 12.06
C LEU A 1046 19.56 -25.76 12.34
N ILE A 1047 19.88 -24.89 13.30
CA ILE A 1047 21.24 -24.49 13.65
C ILE A 1047 21.95 -25.68 14.29
N ALA A 1048 23.05 -26.11 13.67
CA ALA A 1048 23.84 -27.24 14.13
C ALA A 1048 25.30 -27.12 13.69
N ALA A 1049 26.21 -27.25 14.66
CA ALA A 1049 27.62 -27.41 14.36
C ALA A 1049 27.87 -28.72 13.59
N ARG A 1050 28.99 -28.79 12.88
CA ARG A 1050 29.38 -30.01 12.14
C ARG A 1050 29.33 -31.26 13.03
N GLY A 1051 28.56 -32.27 12.58
CA GLY A 1051 28.45 -33.57 13.24
C GLY A 1051 27.32 -33.70 14.26
N VAL A 1052 26.61 -32.60 14.57
CA VAL A 1052 25.37 -32.63 15.34
C VAL A 1052 24.21 -33.06 14.42
N SER A 1053 23.35 -33.97 14.89
CA SER A 1053 22.22 -34.48 14.10
C SER A 1053 21.11 -33.42 13.92
N ALA A 1054 20.23 -33.59 12.93
CA ALA A 1054 19.12 -32.66 12.72
C ALA A 1054 18.11 -32.67 13.88
N ARG A 1055 18.06 -33.76 14.64
CA ARG A 1055 17.18 -33.92 15.80
C ARG A 1055 17.69 -33.17 17.04
N GLU A 1056 19.00 -33.02 17.16
CA GLU A 1056 19.67 -32.26 18.24
C GLU A 1056 19.88 -30.79 17.86
N ALA A 1057 19.69 -30.45 16.58
CA ALA A 1057 19.79 -29.09 16.06
C ALA A 1057 18.73 -28.17 16.69
N ARG A 1058 19.09 -26.89 16.86
CA ARG A 1058 18.18 -25.88 17.38
C ARG A 1058 17.49 -25.15 16.21
N PRO A 1059 16.15 -25.21 16.07
CA PRO A 1059 15.47 -24.40 15.07
C PRO A 1059 15.63 -22.92 15.38
N ASP A 1060 15.96 -22.12 14.37
CA ASP A 1060 15.87 -20.68 14.49
C ASP A 1060 14.41 -20.21 14.46
N ARG A 1061 14.12 -19.12 15.16
CA ARG A 1061 12.78 -18.55 15.28
C ARG A 1061 12.77 -17.16 14.64
N VAL A 1062 12.90 -17.14 13.32
CA VAL A 1062 12.86 -15.94 12.49
C VAL A 1062 11.99 -16.20 11.25
N VAL A 1063 11.54 -15.12 10.61
CA VAL A 1063 10.82 -15.20 9.33
C VAL A 1063 11.74 -14.69 8.23
N ARG A 1064 12.12 -15.57 7.30
CA ARG A 1064 12.98 -15.28 6.14
C ARG A 1064 12.30 -15.74 4.85
N SER A 1065 12.73 -15.20 3.71
CA SER A 1065 12.10 -15.47 2.41
C SER A 1065 12.29 -16.92 1.91
N ASN A 1066 13.27 -17.66 2.42
CA ASN A 1066 13.60 -19.02 1.96
C ASN A 1066 12.45 -20.02 2.13
N ALA A 1067 11.63 -19.85 3.16
CA ALA A 1067 10.55 -20.77 3.49
C ALA A 1067 9.52 -20.92 2.35
N VAL A 1068 9.35 -19.90 1.49
CA VAL A 1068 8.42 -19.97 0.34
C VAL A 1068 8.82 -21.02 -0.68
N MET A 1069 10.12 -21.35 -0.78
CA MET A 1069 10.62 -22.35 -1.73
C MET A 1069 10.09 -23.74 -1.41
N ALA A 1070 9.77 -24.05 -0.14
CA ALA A 1070 9.15 -25.32 0.21
C ALA A 1070 7.78 -25.51 -0.49
N ILE A 1071 7.05 -24.41 -0.73
CA ILE A 1071 5.77 -24.44 -1.47
C ILE A 1071 6.05 -24.51 -2.98
N GLY A 1072 6.87 -23.61 -3.52
CA GLY A 1072 7.18 -23.56 -4.96
C GLY A 1072 7.83 -24.84 -5.50
N LEU A 1073 8.62 -25.53 -4.66
CA LEU A 1073 9.22 -26.82 -5.00
C LEU A 1073 8.29 -28.02 -4.75
N GLY A 1074 7.08 -27.79 -4.23
CA GLY A 1074 6.02 -28.79 -4.09
C GLY A 1074 6.07 -29.66 -2.83
N ILE A 1075 6.83 -29.25 -1.81
CA ILE A 1075 7.01 -30.00 -0.55
C ILE A 1075 5.92 -29.64 0.48
N LEU A 1076 5.58 -28.35 0.62
CA LEU A 1076 4.57 -27.86 1.56
C LEU A 1076 3.27 -27.51 0.84
N LYS A 1077 2.11 -27.98 1.35
CA LYS A 1077 0.79 -27.81 0.72
C LYS A 1077 -0.32 -27.53 1.75
N GLY A 1078 -1.50 -27.15 1.26
CA GLY A 1078 -2.73 -27.00 2.04
C GLY A 1078 -2.65 -25.89 3.10
N LYS A 1079 -3.30 -26.08 4.25
CA LYS A 1079 -3.42 -25.05 5.30
C LYS A 1079 -2.07 -24.53 5.83
N ARG A 1080 -1.04 -25.38 5.90
CA ARG A 1080 0.30 -24.93 6.31
C ARG A 1080 0.94 -24.01 5.27
N ALA A 1081 0.73 -24.28 3.98
CA ALA A 1081 1.17 -23.39 2.91
C ALA A 1081 0.45 -22.04 2.95
N GLN A 1082 -0.87 -22.03 3.20
CA GLN A 1082 -1.67 -20.80 3.34
C GLN A 1082 -1.13 -19.91 4.47
N ARG A 1083 -0.92 -20.49 5.66
CA ARG A 1083 -0.38 -19.77 6.82
C ARG A 1083 1.03 -19.22 6.60
N LEU A 1084 1.89 -19.98 5.90
CA LEU A 1084 3.23 -19.53 5.56
C LEU A 1084 3.17 -18.33 4.60
N VAL A 1085 2.35 -18.41 3.55
CA VAL A 1085 2.17 -17.29 2.60
C VAL A 1085 1.62 -16.05 3.28
N GLU A 1086 0.59 -16.20 4.13
CA GLU A 1086 0.03 -15.09 4.93
C GLU A 1086 1.10 -14.42 5.79
N THR A 1087 1.92 -15.23 6.48
CA THR A 1087 3.03 -14.74 7.31
C THR A 1087 4.06 -13.98 6.47
N VAL A 1088 4.47 -14.52 5.32
CA VAL A 1088 5.46 -13.88 4.45
C VAL A 1088 4.91 -12.59 3.81
N LEU A 1089 3.66 -12.57 3.36
CA LEU A 1089 2.99 -11.36 2.87
C LEU A 1089 2.95 -10.27 3.94
N HIS A 1090 2.57 -10.64 5.17
CA HIS A 1090 2.44 -9.70 6.28
C HIS A 1090 3.78 -9.22 6.85
N GLN A 1091 4.87 -9.99 6.73
CA GLN A 1091 6.14 -9.64 7.39
C GLN A 1091 7.23 -9.16 6.43
N LEU A 1092 7.28 -9.70 5.21
CA LEU A 1092 8.42 -9.55 4.30
C LEU A 1092 8.11 -8.79 3.01
N ALA A 1093 6.86 -8.78 2.54
CA ALA A 1093 6.53 -8.27 1.22
C ALA A 1093 6.61 -6.74 1.13
N VAL A 1094 7.32 -6.25 0.11
CA VAL A 1094 7.40 -4.84 -0.29
C VAL A 1094 7.21 -4.75 -1.82
N PRO A 1095 6.90 -3.58 -2.40
CA PRO A 1095 6.73 -3.45 -3.85
C PRO A 1095 7.95 -3.98 -4.62
N GLY A 1096 7.75 -5.04 -5.40
CA GLY A 1096 8.76 -5.67 -6.25
C GLY A 1096 9.85 -6.49 -5.52
N GLY A 1097 9.74 -6.75 -4.22
CA GLY A 1097 10.78 -7.47 -3.47
C GLY A 1097 10.29 -8.13 -2.17
N LEU A 1098 11.12 -9.04 -1.62
CA LEU A 1098 10.92 -9.61 -0.29
C LEU A 1098 12.09 -9.26 0.62
N ARG A 1099 11.80 -8.72 1.80
CA ARG A 1099 12.79 -8.60 2.87
C ARG A 1099 13.40 -9.96 3.16
N SER A 1100 14.72 -10.00 3.26
CA SER A 1100 15.48 -11.20 3.60
C SER A 1100 15.22 -11.68 5.03
N LEU A 1101 14.81 -10.77 5.93
CA LEU A 1101 14.49 -11.02 7.33
C LEU A 1101 13.35 -10.09 7.78
N ALA A 1102 12.41 -10.61 8.58
CA ALA A 1102 11.35 -9.80 9.18
C ALA A 1102 11.88 -8.92 10.34
N PRO A 1103 11.27 -7.74 10.59
CA PRO A 1103 11.59 -6.90 11.75
C PRO A 1103 10.99 -7.45 13.05
N LEU A 1104 11.30 -8.71 13.38
CA LEU A 1104 10.85 -9.43 14.57
C LEU A 1104 12.06 -9.83 15.44
N PRO A 1105 11.86 -10.10 16.74
CA PRO A 1105 12.92 -10.64 17.58
C PRO A 1105 13.43 -11.98 17.06
N ALA A 1106 14.75 -12.20 17.16
CA ALA A 1106 15.40 -13.46 16.80
C ALA A 1106 15.67 -14.32 18.03
N ASP A 1107 15.39 -15.63 17.91
CA ASP A 1107 15.81 -16.65 18.88
C ASP A 1107 16.37 -17.89 18.16
N PRO A 1108 17.63 -18.33 18.44
CA PRO A 1108 18.61 -17.66 19.30
C PRO A 1108 19.02 -16.27 18.78
N PRO A 1109 19.63 -15.42 19.62
CA PRO A 1109 20.14 -14.12 19.20
C PRO A 1109 21.21 -14.26 18.13
N LEU A 1110 21.16 -13.40 17.09
CA LEU A 1110 22.09 -13.42 15.96
C LEU A 1110 23.17 -12.34 16.15
N GLU A 1111 24.33 -12.72 16.68
CA GLU A 1111 25.47 -11.82 16.80
C GLU A 1111 26.22 -11.65 15.47
N ILE A 1112 26.45 -10.41 15.05
CA ILE A 1112 27.31 -10.06 13.92
C ILE A 1112 28.53 -9.31 14.47
N ARG A 1113 29.72 -9.89 14.31
CA ARG A 1113 30.97 -9.33 14.85
C ARG A 1113 31.91 -8.89 13.73
N GLY A 1114 32.46 -7.69 13.87
CA GLY A 1114 33.42 -7.12 12.93
C GLY A 1114 34.82 -7.73 13.05
N GLY A 1115 35.75 -7.29 12.19
CA GLY A 1115 37.12 -7.81 12.14
C GLY A 1115 37.95 -7.61 13.42
N GLN A 1116 37.53 -6.72 14.33
CA GLN A 1116 38.16 -6.53 15.64
C GLN A 1116 37.38 -7.19 16.78
N GLY A 1117 36.39 -8.04 16.48
CA GLY A 1117 35.56 -8.76 17.44
C GLY A 1117 34.42 -7.95 18.06
N GLN A 1118 34.30 -6.66 17.72
CA GLN A 1118 33.23 -5.78 18.18
C GLN A 1118 31.87 -6.19 17.61
N LEU A 1119 30.83 -6.10 18.44
CA LEU A 1119 29.45 -6.37 18.03
C LEU A 1119 28.94 -5.23 17.13
N LEU A 1120 28.35 -5.56 15.98
CA LEU A 1120 27.90 -4.60 14.96
C LEU A 1120 26.38 -4.37 14.97
N ASN A 1121 25.59 -5.24 15.61
CA ASN A 1121 24.12 -5.21 15.61
C ASN A 1121 23.53 -5.46 17.02
N ASP A 1122 22.22 -5.26 17.18
CA ASP A 1122 21.44 -5.86 18.30
C ASP A 1122 21.16 -7.34 17.96
N PRO A 1123 21.70 -8.32 18.72
CA PRO A 1123 21.52 -9.73 18.41
C PRO A 1123 20.07 -10.21 18.55
N HIS A 1124 19.28 -9.57 19.42
CA HIS A 1124 17.87 -9.93 19.60
C HIS A 1124 16.99 -9.30 18.53
N HIS A 1125 17.43 -8.21 17.88
CA HIS A 1125 16.72 -7.55 16.77
C HIS A 1125 17.67 -7.32 15.58
N PRO A 1126 18.10 -8.39 14.90
CA PRO A 1126 19.12 -8.30 13.86
C PRO A 1126 18.63 -7.63 12.55
N TYR A 1127 17.36 -7.24 12.46
CA TYR A 1127 16.78 -6.61 11.29
C TYR A 1127 17.47 -5.27 10.94
N TRP A 1128 17.85 -5.13 9.68
CA TRP A 1128 18.54 -3.98 9.13
C TRP A 1128 17.93 -3.55 7.79
N GLY A 1129 17.00 -2.58 7.85
CA GLY A 1129 16.19 -2.17 6.70
C GLY A 1129 16.88 -1.28 5.66
N GLN A 1130 18.11 -0.80 5.89
CA GLN A 1130 18.84 0.10 4.99
C GLN A 1130 20.20 -0.46 4.58
N TYR A 1131 20.45 -0.60 3.27
CA TYR A 1131 21.71 -1.08 2.70
C TYR A 1131 22.54 0.09 2.17
N ALA A 1132 23.27 0.77 3.07
CA ALA A 1132 24.13 1.91 2.75
C ALA A 1132 25.31 2.03 3.73
N GLY A 1133 26.33 2.81 3.35
CA GLY A 1133 27.53 3.04 4.17
C GLY A 1133 28.65 2.04 3.93
N ASP A 1134 29.55 1.96 4.92
CA ASP A 1134 30.75 1.12 4.89
C ASP A 1134 30.44 -0.37 4.65
N GLU A 1135 31.33 -1.04 3.91
CA GLU A 1135 31.13 -2.43 3.48
C GLU A 1135 31.00 -3.41 4.64
N ASP A 1136 31.99 -3.44 5.52
CA ASP A 1136 32.13 -4.47 6.54
C ASP A 1136 31.30 -4.19 7.78
N THR A 1137 31.02 -2.92 8.08
CA THR A 1137 30.30 -2.53 9.31
C THR A 1137 28.81 -2.24 9.09
N ARG A 1138 28.38 -2.01 7.84
CA ARG A 1138 26.98 -1.66 7.53
C ARG A 1138 26.38 -2.56 6.45
N ARG A 1139 26.96 -2.58 5.25
CA ARG A 1139 26.34 -3.25 4.08
C ARG A 1139 26.32 -4.76 4.21
N LYS A 1140 27.45 -5.41 4.50
CA LYS A 1140 27.54 -6.87 4.71
C LYS A 1140 26.59 -7.36 5.83
N PRO A 1141 26.56 -6.72 7.02
CA PRO A 1141 25.56 -7.04 8.04
C PRO A 1141 24.11 -6.91 7.55
N ALA A 1142 23.78 -5.92 6.72
CA ALA A 1142 22.42 -5.67 6.25
C ALA A 1142 21.96 -6.57 5.09
N TYR A 1143 22.90 -6.99 4.23
CA TYR A 1143 22.68 -7.59 2.90
C TYR A 1143 21.63 -8.72 2.87
N HIS A 1144 21.61 -9.56 3.91
CA HIS A 1144 20.62 -10.63 4.08
C HIS A 1144 19.87 -10.56 5.42
N ASN A 1145 19.85 -9.41 6.10
CA ASN A 1145 19.17 -9.23 7.38
C ASN A 1145 18.11 -8.12 7.35
N GLY A 1146 17.52 -7.83 6.20
CA GLY A 1146 16.42 -6.86 6.12
C GLY A 1146 16.30 -6.20 4.76
N THR A 1147 17.39 -6.13 4.00
CA THR A 1147 17.39 -5.80 2.58
C THR A 1147 16.37 -6.65 1.82
N ALA A 1148 15.61 -6.00 0.93
CA ALA A 1148 14.61 -6.66 0.10
C ALA A 1148 15.22 -7.16 -1.22
N TRP A 1149 14.95 -8.42 -1.55
CA TRP A 1149 15.50 -9.12 -2.71
C TRP A 1149 14.44 -9.31 -3.78
N THR A 1150 14.80 -9.01 -5.03
CA THR A 1150 13.87 -9.11 -6.17
C THR A 1150 13.69 -10.54 -6.68
N TRP A 1151 14.63 -11.44 -6.44
CA TRP A 1151 14.60 -12.80 -6.99
C TRP A 1151 13.73 -13.80 -6.21
N THR A 1152 13.64 -13.64 -4.87
CA THR A 1152 12.76 -14.49 -4.05
C THR A 1152 11.29 -14.07 -4.12
N PHE A 1153 11.01 -12.82 -4.54
CA PHE A 1153 9.66 -12.26 -4.62
C PHE A 1153 8.72 -12.95 -5.61
N PRO A 1154 9.16 -13.29 -6.84
CA PRO A 1154 8.39 -14.15 -7.73
C PRO A 1154 7.98 -15.48 -7.07
N GLY A 1155 8.86 -16.09 -6.28
CA GLY A 1155 8.57 -17.33 -5.55
C GLY A 1155 7.44 -17.19 -4.53
N LEU A 1156 7.27 -16.03 -3.88
CA LEU A 1156 6.08 -15.77 -3.05
C LEU A 1156 4.80 -15.76 -3.90
N CYS A 1157 4.83 -15.12 -5.07
CA CYS A 1157 3.65 -14.99 -5.93
C CYS A 1157 3.21 -16.36 -6.47
N GLU A 1158 4.16 -17.23 -6.82
CA GLU A 1158 3.92 -18.64 -7.15
C GLU A 1158 3.39 -19.42 -5.95
N ALA A 1159 4.03 -19.28 -4.78
CA ALA A 1159 3.58 -19.95 -3.56
C ALA A 1159 2.15 -19.55 -3.16
N LEU A 1160 1.76 -18.29 -3.38
CA LEU A 1160 0.41 -17.77 -3.12
C LEU A 1160 -0.61 -18.53 -3.97
N THR A 1161 -0.41 -18.68 -5.27
CA THR A 1161 -1.40 -19.42 -6.09
C THR A 1161 -1.44 -20.90 -5.72
N MET A 1162 -0.30 -21.51 -5.46
CA MET A 1162 -0.22 -22.92 -5.06
C MET A 1162 -0.89 -23.20 -3.71
N ALA A 1163 -0.81 -22.28 -2.74
CA ALA A 1163 -1.40 -22.46 -1.42
C ALA A 1163 -2.95 -22.46 -1.44
N TRP A 1164 -3.56 -21.85 -2.45
CA TRP A 1164 -5.00 -21.86 -2.69
C TRP A 1164 -5.40 -22.61 -3.97
N ASP A 1165 -4.61 -23.62 -4.36
CA ASP A 1165 -4.93 -24.52 -5.49
C ASP A 1165 -5.34 -23.77 -6.77
N TRP A 1166 -4.62 -22.69 -7.09
CA TRP A 1166 -4.82 -21.86 -8.29
C TRP A 1166 -6.19 -21.20 -8.41
N GLN A 1167 -6.85 -20.90 -7.27
CA GLN A 1167 -8.10 -20.14 -7.27
C GLN A 1167 -7.96 -18.81 -8.03
N PRO A 1168 -8.99 -18.38 -8.81
CA PRO A 1168 -8.93 -17.16 -9.62
C PRO A 1168 -8.58 -15.89 -8.82
N GLN A 1169 -9.08 -15.79 -7.59
CA GLN A 1169 -8.82 -14.64 -6.70
C GLN A 1169 -7.35 -14.61 -6.24
N ALA A 1170 -6.80 -15.75 -5.84
CA ALA A 1170 -5.39 -15.90 -5.49
C ALA A 1170 -4.49 -15.59 -6.70
N LEU A 1171 -4.88 -16.08 -7.88
CA LEU A 1171 -4.17 -15.82 -9.13
C LEU A 1171 -4.16 -14.34 -9.50
N ALA A 1172 -5.29 -13.65 -9.39
CA ALA A 1172 -5.39 -12.21 -9.63
C ALA A 1172 -4.52 -11.41 -8.64
N ALA A 1173 -4.54 -11.76 -7.36
CA ALA A 1173 -3.71 -11.14 -6.33
C ALA A 1173 -2.21 -11.37 -6.58
N ALA A 1174 -1.80 -12.61 -6.85
CA ALA A 1174 -0.41 -12.96 -7.18
C ALA A 1174 0.10 -12.21 -8.42
N ARG A 1175 -0.72 -12.10 -9.47
CA ARG A 1175 -0.39 -11.30 -10.66
C ARG A 1175 -0.23 -9.83 -10.32
N ALA A 1176 -1.11 -9.25 -9.52
CA ALA A 1176 -1.00 -7.86 -9.10
C ALA A 1176 0.28 -7.63 -8.28
N TYR A 1177 0.57 -8.50 -7.31
CA TYR A 1177 1.80 -8.44 -6.51
C TYR A 1177 3.04 -8.53 -7.39
N LEU A 1178 3.15 -9.56 -8.24
CA LEU A 1178 4.29 -9.70 -9.15
C LEU A 1178 4.39 -8.51 -10.11
N GLY A 1179 3.25 -7.98 -10.57
CA GLY A 1179 3.16 -6.79 -11.42
C GLY A 1179 3.82 -5.54 -10.85
N SER A 1180 3.99 -5.45 -9.52
CA SER A 1180 4.68 -4.32 -8.86
C SER A 1180 6.14 -4.17 -9.28
N VAL A 1181 6.79 -5.23 -9.81
CA VAL A 1181 8.15 -5.15 -10.37
C VAL A 1181 8.23 -4.20 -11.57
N ALA A 1182 7.12 -3.96 -12.27
CA ALA A 1182 7.06 -3.02 -13.39
C ALA A 1182 7.50 -1.61 -12.98
N SER A 1183 7.25 -1.21 -11.73
CA SER A 1183 7.68 0.09 -11.22
C SER A 1183 9.19 0.22 -11.09
N LEU A 1184 9.87 -0.89 -10.75
CA LEU A 1184 11.34 -0.94 -10.63
C LEU A 1184 12.01 -0.86 -12.00
N MET A 1185 11.40 -1.46 -13.03
CA MET A 1185 11.90 -1.41 -14.41
C MET A 1185 11.79 -0.03 -15.09
N ARG A 1186 11.15 0.96 -14.44
CA ARG A 1186 11.00 2.34 -14.96
C ARG A 1186 12.07 3.31 -14.45
N SER A 1187 12.90 2.91 -13.49
CA SER A 1187 13.90 3.76 -12.83
C SER A 1187 15.19 3.01 -12.58
N GLY A 1188 16.29 3.73 -12.28
CA GLY A 1188 17.61 3.11 -12.20
C GLY A 1188 18.06 2.66 -13.59
N CYS A 1189 18.39 1.38 -13.75
CA CYS A 1189 18.65 0.78 -15.07
C CYS A 1189 17.31 0.39 -15.73
N GLU A 1190 16.75 1.28 -16.54
CA GLU A 1190 15.42 1.08 -17.15
C GLU A 1190 15.40 -0.18 -18.03
N GLY A 1191 14.31 -0.94 -17.93
CA GLY A 1191 14.16 -2.25 -18.56
C GLY A 1191 14.77 -3.41 -17.78
N HIS A 1192 15.40 -3.17 -16.62
CA HIS A 1192 15.99 -4.19 -15.77
C HIS A 1192 15.47 -4.15 -14.33
N LEU A 1193 15.68 -5.25 -13.59
CA LEU A 1193 15.41 -5.31 -12.16
C LEU A 1193 16.72 -5.17 -11.39
N PRO A 1194 16.73 -4.41 -10.28
CA PRO A 1194 17.86 -4.39 -9.38
C PRO A 1194 17.97 -5.72 -8.64
N GLU A 1195 19.14 -5.99 -8.11
CA GLU A 1195 19.46 -7.12 -7.25
C GLU A 1195 18.70 -7.00 -5.92
N VAL A 1196 18.78 -5.82 -5.30
CA VAL A 1196 18.25 -5.55 -3.97
C VAL A 1196 17.68 -4.14 -3.84
N MET A 1197 16.88 -3.95 -2.81
CA MET A 1197 16.33 -2.66 -2.39
C MET A 1197 16.42 -2.52 -0.87
N ASP A 1198 16.34 -1.30 -0.37
CA ASP A 1198 16.14 -1.06 1.06
C ASP A 1198 14.85 -1.76 1.53
N GLY A 1199 14.94 -2.48 2.65
CA GLY A 1199 13.81 -3.16 3.26
C GLY A 1199 12.75 -2.20 3.78
N ASP A 1200 13.18 -1.06 4.32
CA ASP A 1200 12.29 -0.01 4.81
C ASP A 1200 11.93 1.00 3.70
N HIS A 1201 10.74 1.59 3.82
CA HIS A 1201 10.27 2.67 2.94
C HIS A 1201 11.32 3.82 2.93
N PRO A 1202 11.69 4.38 1.76
CA PRO A 1202 11.00 4.32 0.46
C PRO A 1202 11.46 3.19 -0.49
N HIS A 1203 12.12 2.14 0.00
CA HIS A 1203 12.58 0.99 -0.81
C HIS A 1203 13.51 1.40 -1.97
N THR A 1204 14.49 2.24 -1.68
CA THR A 1204 15.48 2.69 -2.68
C THR A 1204 16.19 1.49 -3.31
N GLN A 1205 16.37 1.50 -4.64
CA GLN A 1205 17.13 0.47 -5.35
C GLN A 1205 18.61 0.50 -4.92
N ARG A 1206 19.19 -0.68 -4.71
CA ARG A 1206 20.55 -0.89 -4.18
C ARG A 1206 21.24 -2.01 -4.94
N GLY A 1207 22.49 -2.27 -4.58
CA GLY A 1207 23.28 -3.34 -5.18
C GLY A 1207 23.44 -3.14 -6.68
N CYS A 1208 23.46 -4.25 -7.42
CA CYS A 1208 23.55 -4.28 -8.87
C CYS A 1208 22.19 -3.91 -9.45
N ASP A 1209 22.10 -2.88 -10.27
CA ASP A 1209 20.82 -2.32 -10.73
C ASP A 1209 20.26 -3.04 -11.98
N ALA A 1210 21.06 -3.86 -12.66
CA ALA A 1210 20.59 -4.82 -13.65
C ALA A 1210 21.06 -6.23 -13.28
N GLN A 1211 20.16 -7.05 -12.76
CA GLN A 1211 20.48 -8.37 -12.26
C GLN A 1211 19.67 -9.47 -12.97
N ALA A 1212 20.34 -10.59 -13.28
CA ALA A 1212 19.81 -11.72 -14.05
C ALA A 1212 18.74 -12.56 -13.33
N TRP A 1213 19.02 -13.10 -12.12
CA TRP A 1213 18.10 -14.00 -11.40
C TRP A 1213 16.75 -13.36 -11.09
N GLY A 1214 16.72 -12.05 -10.83
CA GLY A 1214 15.52 -11.31 -10.47
C GLY A 1214 14.61 -11.18 -11.68
N ALA A 1215 15.18 -10.74 -12.80
CA ALA A 1215 14.49 -10.63 -14.08
C ALA A 1215 14.00 -12.00 -14.59
N SER A 1216 14.84 -13.04 -14.49
CA SER A 1216 14.51 -14.37 -14.99
C SER A 1216 13.44 -15.08 -14.16
N GLU A 1217 13.50 -15.01 -12.82
CA GLU A 1217 12.47 -15.63 -11.97
C GLU A 1217 11.15 -14.87 -12.09
N ALA A 1218 11.18 -13.53 -12.19
CA ALA A 1218 9.98 -12.74 -12.48
C ALA A 1218 9.36 -13.15 -13.83
N LEU A 1219 10.17 -13.34 -14.88
CA LEU A 1219 9.71 -13.85 -16.17
C LEU A 1219 9.06 -15.24 -16.03
N ARG A 1220 9.74 -16.18 -15.36
CA ARG A 1220 9.26 -17.56 -15.17
C ARG A 1220 7.87 -17.57 -14.54
N VAL A 1221 7.74 -16.94 -13.37
CA VAL A 1221 6.48 -16.93 -12.62
C VAL A 1221 5.42 -16.13 -13.37
N TRP A 1222 5.75 -14.98 -13.97
CA TRP A 1222 4.79 -14.19 -14.75
C TRP A 1222 4.16 -15.01 -15.88
N ARG A 1223 4.98 -15.82 -16.58
CA ARG A 1223 4.49 -16.73 -17.62
C ARG A 1223 3.60 -17.82 -17.06
N GLU A 1224 3.95 -18.39 -15.92
CA GLU A 1224 3.17 -19.43 -15.26
C GLU A 1224 1.80 -18.92 -14.82
N LEU A 1225 1.76 -17.75 -14.16
CA LEU A 1225 0.50 -17.09 -13.77
C LEU A 1225 -0.34 -16.71 -15.01
N SER A 1226 0.30 -16.32 -16.12
CA SER A 1226 -0.40 -15.97 -17.37
C SER A 1226 -1.01 -17.17 -18.08
N ARG A 1227 -0.32 -18.31 -18.10
CA ARG A 1227 -0.88 -19.56 -18.66
C ARG A 1227 -2.12 -20.01 -17.90
N ASN A 1228 -2.06 -20.01 -16.56
CA ASN A 1228 -3.17 -20.47 -15.73
C ASN A 1228 -4.37 -19.51 -15.76
N ALA A 1229 -4.16 -18.20 -15.97
CA ALA A 1229 -5.26 -17.24 -16.10
C ALA A 1229 -6.09 -17.48 -17.37
N HIS A 1230 -5.44 -17.84 -18.48
CA HIS A 1230 -6.15 -18.18 -19.72
C HIS A 1230 -6.92 -19.50 -19.64
N VAL A 1231 -6.47 -20.44 -18.80
CA VAL A 1231 -7.16 -21.73 -18.59
C VAL A 1231 -8.40 -21.55 -17.71
N SER A 1232 -8.39 -20.64 -16.73
CA SER A 1232 -9.57 -20.36 -15.90
C SER A 1232 -10.70 -19.65 -16.65
N ASP A 1233 -10.41 -18.97 -17.77
CA ASP A 1233 -11.42 -18.34 -18.64
C ASP A 1233 -12.03 -19.34 -19.66
N ALA A 1234 -11.45 -20.53 -19.81
CA ALA A 1234 -11.99 -21.58 -20.68
C ALA A 1234 -13.03 -22.44 -19.94
N ASP A 1235 -14.15 -22.74 -20.61
CA ASP A 1235 -15.26 -23.56 -20.09
C ASP A 1235 -14.75 -24.84 -19.37
N PRO A 1236 -15.15 -25.12 -18.11
CA PRO A 1236 -14.77 -26.31 -17.35
C PRO A 1236 -14.99 -27.64 -18.10
N ALA A 1237 -15.87 -27.67 -19.12
CA ALA A 1237 -16.06 -28.82 -19.98
C ALA A 1237 -14.81 -29.19 -20.83
N SER A 1238 -13.90 -28.24 -21.06
CA SER A 1238 -12.65 -28.45 -21.82
C SER A 1238 -11.54 -29.11 -20.99
N LEU A 1239 -11.61 -29.06 -19.66
CA LEU A 1239 -10.61 -29.61 -18.72
C LEU A 1239 -10.73 -31.12 -18.48
N ARG A 1240 -11.70 -31.80 -19.11
CA ARG A 1240 -11.89 -33.28 -19.03
C ARG A 1240 -11.37 -34.04 -20.26
N LYS A 1241 -10.58 -33.42 -21.14
CA LYS A 1241 -9.97 -34.09 -22.30
C LYS A 1241 -8.45 -34.14 -22.22
#